data_AF-A0A814ITS8-F1
#
_entry.id   AF-A0A814ITS8-F1
#
_cell.length_a   1.000
_cell.length_b   1.000
_cell.length_c   1.000
_cell.angle_alpha   90.00
_cell.angle_beta   90.00
_cell.angle_gamma   90.00
#
_symmetry.space_group_name_H-M   'P 1'
#
loop_
_entity.id
_entity.type
_entity.pdbx_description
1 polymer ?
#
loop_
_entity_poly.entity_id
_entity_poly.type
_entity_poly.pdbx_seq_one_letter_code
_entity_poly.pdbx_strand_id
1 'polypeptide(L)'
;MMFTGNCLLYLHSKISTLLRKEQQQQQHSMSDNNTDSSLVIHEIFDQSQSAINCKDQIPSSIRNFSSQYGSHRTESYVVSNICSGIEIYPHYGDSQRALVFRTYGPWWINTPSHQYSIKHFTRFEPSFTSRDYVDIEYKHPVYIDSLHLYETYNPGTLEVVYAGFEEKSHVKWFRIWKFPEPFKIEITDSEENCDEFSIINGLQSFEDIFHDRQDILMSSKKNMSGNECELAQISKLHTRHRYPSASRQPRIVKIQLADRIKFPCKLIRLEFDHSTVGYYTEIDTVILIGRPVSTLKDTEEQTNKPPLLELCDIIPKQLTDDATITPTTETNEECISNLGLIRLPFDILFTICTYLDLRSLIRLSSTCRYLYDKCLHPLQFQALNLQPYWYGITNYSIDYFFSLKCTQTKYLSLAWTKSINLQSFTLLLNTQKLIQLNLACCQYMNDEYIDIISKHCQQLEIINLENCYNLTSDDFIPLKNLKNLKSINFYRTKIDHRTLIPLVKNNYLHLEYVNLGACQQLTETDYVIKLIFSKCKRLKTLDLWRAHSLSQNGFHSIIGEQLKVDVMNDDKDIMNELLNDYLTASICYLEHLKELDFGWCDIPPDFIKKFVKNCGKSLMKLFLTACRRITNDDMIAISEYCPELKQLDILGSRIINEQSIELILKKCTKLEFLDLSFCDKIESQTIDTWKEIYGHCKSFKRSYPPRVPINNICTEFP
;
A
#
# COMPACT_ATOMS: atom_id res chain seq x y z
N MET A 1 -41.75 -16.41 -26.35
CA MET A 1 -43.12 -16.92 -26.11
C MET A 1 -43.90 -15.85 -25.36
N MET A 2 -45.08 -15.47 -25.83
CA MET A 2 -45.97 -14.55 -25.09
C MET A 2 -46.66 -15.33 -23.98
N PHE A 3 -46.45 -14.94 -22.71
CA PHE A 3 -47.26 -15.45 -21.61
C PHE A 3 -48.57 -14.67 -21.53
N THR A 4 -49.69 -15.38 -21.61
CA THR A 4 -51.03 -14.80 -21.50
C THR A 4 -51.33 -14.38 -20.06
N GLY A 5 -52.19 -13.37 -19.88
CA GLY A 5 -52.42 -12.70 -18.58
C GLY A 5 -52.86 -13.63 -17.44
N ASN A 6 -53.41 -14.81 -17.74
CA ASN A 6 -53.80 -15.80 -16.74
C ASN A 6 -52.58 -16.42 -16.00
N CYS A 7 -51.40 -16.50 -16.63
CA CYS A 7 -50.18 -16.95 -15.96
C CYS A 7 -49.68 -15.91 -14.93
N LEU A 8 -49.78 -14.62 -15.26
CA LEU A 8 -49.45 -13.51 -14.35
C LEU A 8 -50.40 -13.46 -13.14
N LEU A 9 -51.70 -13.69 -13.35
CA LEU A 9 -52.68 -13.77 -12.25
C LEU A 9 -52.43 -14.96 -11.32
N TYR A 10 -52.02 -16.13 -11.85
CA TYR A 10 -51.66 -17.29 -11.04
C TYR A 10 -50.38 -17.05 -10.21
N LEU A 11 -49.35 -16.43 -10.79
CA LEU A 11 -48.13 -16.01 -10.10
C LEU A 11 -48.43 -14.97 -9.01
N HIS A 12 -49.23 -13.95 -9.32
CA HIS A 12 -49.63 -12.92 -8.35
C HIS A 12 -50.43 -13.52 -7.18
N SER A 13 -51.31 -14.49 -7.45
CA SER A 13 -52.06 -15.22 -6.43
C SER A 13 -51.14 -16.05 -5.50
N LYS A 14 -50.19 -16.80 -6.05
CA LYS A 14 -49.20 -17.54 -5.23
C LYS A 14 -48.31 -16.63 -4.40
N ILE A 15 -47.80 -15.54 -4.97
CA ILE A 15 -46.98 -14.55 -4.25
C ILE A 15 -47.80 -13.89 -3.14
N SER A 16 -49.05 -13.49 -3.41
CA SER A 16 -49.97 -12.94 -2.40
C SER A 16 -50.27 -13.93 -1.26
N THR A 17 -50.29 -15.24 -1.55
CA THR A 17 -50.55 -16.28 -0.55
C THR A 17 -49.31 -16.58 0.31
N LEU A 18 -48.10 -16.47 -0.27
CA LEU A 18 -46.84 -16.58 0.47
C LEU A 18 -46.63 -15.36 1.39
N LEU A 19 -46.82 -14.14 0.89
CA LEU A 19 -46.73 -12.92 1.69
C LEU A 19 -47.75 -12.88 2.84
N ARG A 20 -48.95 -13.44 2.66
CA ARG A 20 -49.93 -13.61 3.75
C ARG A 20 -49.51 -14.63 4.81
N LYS A 21 -48.73 -15.66 4.45
CA LYS A 21 -48.17 -16.60 5.43
C LYS A 21 -47.03 -15.99 6.23
N GLU A 22 -46.17 -15.18 5.60
CA GLU A 22 -45.17 -14.37 6.34
C GLU A 22 -45.84 -13.36 7.28
N GLN A 23 -46.86 -12.63 6.81
CA GLN A 23 -47.59 -11.69 7.67
C GLN A 23 -48.32 -12.38 8.83
N GLN A 24 -48.86 -13.59 8.65
CA GLN A 24 -49.46 -14.35 9.76
C GLN A 24 -48.42 -14.90 10.75
N GLN A 25 -47.19 -15.19 10.31
CA GLN A 25 -46.10 -15.54 11.25
C GLN A 25 -45.55 -14.32 11.99
N GLN A 26 -45.62 -13.12 11.42
CA GLN A 26 -45.26 -11.87 12.11
C GLN A 26 -46.38 -11.36 13.05
N GLN A 27 -47.65 -11.66 12.78
CA GLN A 27 -48.80 -11.26 13.61
C GLN A 27 -49.04 -12.11 14.88
N HIS A 28 -48.10 -12.97 15.27
CA HIS A 28 -48.13 -13.67 16.57
C HIS A 28 -46.98 -13.28 17.51
N SER A 29 -46.19 -12.25 17.18
CA SER A 29 -45.09 -11.78 18.04
C SER A 29 -45.13 -10.29 18.42
N MET A 30 -46.10 -9.50 17.92
CA MET A 30 -46.30 -8.11 18.37
C MET A 30 -47.79 -7.76 18.52
N SER A 31 -48.33 -8.05 19.70
CA SER A 31 -49.51 -7.40 20.26
C SER A 31 -49.32 -7.18 21.75
N ASP A 32 -48.52 -6.18 22.10
CA ASP A 32 -48.96 -5.09 22.99
C ASP A 32 -47.87 -4.00 22.99
N ASN A 33 -48.29 -2.75 22.78
CA ASN A 33 -47.41 -1.63 22.42
C ASN A 33 -47.94 -0.34 23.06
N ASN A 34 -47.03 0.50 23.57
CA ASN A 34 -47.26 1.88 24.07
C ASN A 34 -48.01 1.97 25.43
N THR A 35 -47.81 2.98 26.29
CA THR A 35 -47.31 4.36 26.10
C THR A 35 -46.44 4.88 27.26
N ASP A 36 -45.51 5.80 26.92
CA ASP A 36 -44.98 6.91 27.72
C ASP A 36 -44.44 6.69 29.15
N SER A 37 -43.11 6.68 29.26
CA SER A 37 -42.42 7.56 30.23
C SER A 37 -41.03 7.95 29.74
N SER A 38 -40.74 9.25 29.76
CA SER A 38 -39.38 9.73 29.91
C SER A 38 -38.88 9.38 31.31
N LEU A 39 -37.57 9.11 31.44
CA LEU A 39 -36.82 8.71 32.65
C LEU A 39 -36.73 7.20 32.95
N VAL A 40 -35.48 6.76 33.11
CA VAL A 40 -34.99 5.63 33.94
C VAL A 40 -35.45 4.21 33.56
N ILE A 41 -34.60 3.53 32.78
CA ILE A 41 -33.93 2.26 33.09
C ILE A 41 -32.55 2.33 32.40
N HIS A 42 -31.33 2.28 32.98
CA HIS A 42 -30.84 2.01 34.34
C HIS A 42 -31.38 0.74 35.01
N GLU A 43 -30.53 -0.30 35.07
CA GLU A 43 -30.73 -1.57 35.81
C GLU A 43 -31.86 -2.45 35.24
N ILE A 44 -31.68 -3.61 34.60
CA ILE A 44 -30.59 -4.60 34.62
C ILE A 44 -30.39 -5.08 33.15
N PHE A 45 -29.20 -5.38 32.61
CA PHE A 45 -27.85 -5.61 33.15
C PHE A 45 -27.35 -4.54 34.14
N ASP A 46 -27.47 -4.85 35.43
CA ASP A 46 -26.71 -4.23 36.52
C ASP A 46 -26.86 -5.08 37.79
N GLN A 47 -26.10 -6.18 37.84
CA GLN A 47 -25.63 -6.78 39.09
C GLN A 47 -24.24 -7.41 38.91
N SER A 48 -23.49 -6.86 37.95
CA SER A 48 -22.03 -6.98 37.79
C SER A 48 -21.47 -5.96 36.78
N GLN A 49 -22.17 -4.84 36.51
CA GLN A 49 -21.70 -3.75 35.64
C GLN A 49 -21.43 -2.43 36.38
N SER A 50 -21.17 -2.52 37.68
CA SER A 50 -20.42 -1.49 38.39
C SER A 50 -19.00 -1.38 37.79
N ALA A 51 -18.78 -0.28 37.07
CA ALA A 51 -17.53 0.13 36.40
C ALA A 51 -17.16 -0.59 35.08
N ILE A 52 -17.86 -0.22 33.98
CA ILE A 52 -17.19 -0.11 32.68
C ILE A 52 -16.14 1.00 32.79
N ASN A 53 -14.90 0.63 33.16
CA ASN A 53 -13.74 1.50 33.07
C ASN A 53 -13.56 1.90 31.60
N CYS A 54 -13.84 3.16 31.28
CA CYS A 54 -13.77 3.70 29.92
C CYS A 54 -12.29 3.93 29.51
N LYS A 55 -11.52 2.85 29.43
CA LYS A 55 -10.08 2.86 29.19
C LYS A 55 -9.71 2.37 27.79
N ASP A 56 -10.25 1.22 27.38
CA ASP A 56 -9.79 0.50 26.19
C ASP A 56 -10.82 0.59 25.06
N GLN A 57 -10.37 0.97 23.86
CA GLN A 57 -11.18 1.04 22.65
C GLN A 57 -10.57 0.24 21.50
N ILE A 58 -11.37 -0.62 20.87
CA ILE A 58 -11.05 -1.22 19.57
C ILE A 58 -11.31 -0.23 18.42
N PRO A 59 -10.69 -0.43 17.24
CA PRO A 59 -10.95 0.38 16.05
C PRO A 59 -12.43 0.30 15.66
N SER A 60 -13.04 1.46 15.38
CA SER A 60 -14.45 1.54 14.98
C SER A 60 -14.64 1.59 13.46
N SER A 61 -13.72 2.24 12.74
CA SER A 61 -13.70 2.26 11.28
C SER A 61 -12.32 2.61 10.74
N ILE A 62 -12.13 2.40 9.43
CA ILE A 62 -10.94 2.81 8.70
C ILE A 62 -11.30 3.99 7.81
N ARG A 63 -10.62 5.12 8.00
CA ARG A 63 -10.85 6.35 7.23
C ARG A 63 -10.11 6.36 5.90
N ASN A 64 -8.91 5.79 5.84
CA ASN A 64 -8.03 5.81 4.67
C ASN A 64 -6.89 4.79 4.86
N PHE A 65 -6.24 4.37 3.78
CA PHE A 65 -5.07 3.49 3.80
C PHE A 65 -4.30 3.59 2.48
N SER A 66 -3.09 3.05 2.40
CA SER A 66 -2.28 3.01 1.18
C SER A 66 -2.71 1.93 0.19
N SER A 67 -2.59 0.66 0.61
CA SER A 67 -2.83 -0.54 -0.19
C SER A 67 -3.58 -1.59 0.63
N GLN A 68 -4.02 -2.69 0.01
CA GLN A 68 -4.46 -3.87 0.75
C GLN A 68 -4.27 -5.13 -0.10
N TYR A 69 -4.07 -6.28 0.55
CA TYR A 69 -4.04 -7.57 -0.13
C TYR A 69 -5.45 -8.11 -0.44
N GLY A 70 -6.43 -7.85 0.43
CA GLY A 70 -7.78 -8.39 0.33
C GLY A 70 -8.71 -7.74 -0.69
N SER A 71 -9.91 -8.31 -0.81
CA SER A 71 -10.98 -7.79 -1.66
C SER A 71 -12.06 -7.07 -0.85
N HIS A 72 -12.57 -5.94 -1.34
CA HIS A 72 -13.75 -5.27 -0.77
C HIS A 72 -15.05 -6.12 -0.81
N ARG A 73 -15.00 -7.37 -1.28
CA ARG A 73 -16.12 -8.32 -1.36
C ARG A 73 -15.95 -9.54 -0.45
N THR A 74 -14.86 -9.62 0.32
CA THR A 74 -14.47 -10.78 1.14
C THR A 74 -13.79 -10.30 2.41
N GLU A 75 -13.99 -11.01 3.52
CA GLU A 75 -13.25 -10.73 4.77
C GLU A 75 -11.78 -11.17 4.70
N SER A 76 -11.39 -11.96 3.69
CA SER A 76 -10.00 -12.38 3.51
C SER A 76 -9.06 -11.19 3.22
N TYR A 77 -8.13 -10.94 4.16
CA TYR A 77 -6.97 -10.05 4.06
C TYR A 77 -7.27 -8.55 3.86
N VAL A 78 -8.42 -8.07 4.34
CA VAL A 78 -8.85 -6.67 4.18
C VAL A 78 -8.45 -5.78 5.35
N VAL A 79 -8.22 -4.49 5.07
CA VAL A 79 -7.78 -3.53 6.09
C VAL A 79 -8.86 -3.30 7.17
N SER A 80 -10.14 -3.50 6.84
CA SER A 80 -11.25 -3.38 7.80
C SER A 80 -11.25 -4.45 8.89
N ASN A 81 -10.52 -5.55 8.74
CA ASN A 81 -10.48 -6.62 9.74
C ASN A 81 -9.95 -6.15 11.10
N ILE A 82 -9.09 -5.11 11.11
CA ILE A 82 -8.55 -4.51 12.33
C ILE A 82 -9.65 -4.02 13.31
N CYS A 83 -10.87 -3.78 12.81
CA CYS A 83 -12.03 -3.34 13.59
C CYS A 83 -12.78 -4.46 14.30
N SER A 84 -12.44 -5.74 14.06
CA SER A 84 -13.15 -6.87 14.68
C SER A 84 -12.78 -7.09 16.16
N GLY A 85 -11.72 -6.43 16.65
CA GLY A 85 -11.14 -6.68 17.97
C GLY A 85 -10.08 -7.78 17.91
N ILE A 86 -9.79 -8.40 19.06
CA ILE A 86 -8.78 -9.49 19.13
C ILE A 86 -9.45 -10.78 18.65
N GLU A 87 -9.07 -11.28 17.48
CA GLU A 87 -9.63 -12.51 16.89
C GLU A 87 -8.59 -13.59 16.59
N ILE A 88 -7.31 -13.22 16.54
CA ILE A 88 -6.21 -14.09 16.11
C ILE A 88 -5.22 -14.31 17.27
N TYR A 89 -4.85 -13.26 18.01
CA TYR A 89 -3.94 -13.37 19.15
C TYR A 89 -4.56 -14.25 20.27
N PRO A 90 -3.79 -15.13 20.94
CA PRO A 90 -2.33 -15.32 20.90
C PRO A 90 -1.85 -16.36 19.89
N HIS A 91 -2.62 -16.68 18.84
CA HIS A 91 -2.17 -17.63 17.82
C HIS A 91 -1.20 -16.99 16.83
N TYR A 92 -0.17 -17.75 16.44
CA TYR A 92 0.77 -17.40 15.38
C TYR A 92 0.49 -18.21 14.12
N GLY A 93 0.36 -17.55 12.98
CA GLY A 93 0.13 -18.18 11.70
C GLY A 93 -0.51 -17.23 10.71
N ASP A 94 -0.55 -17.63 9.45
CA ASP A 94 -1.15 -16.83 8.38
C ASP A 94 -2.69 -16.86 8.49
N SER A 95 -3.29 -15.70 8.73
CA SER A 95 -4.73 -15.54 9.00
C SER A 95 -5.40 -14.64 7.96
N GLN A 96 -6.41 -15.20 7.30
CA GLN A 96 -7.29 -14.44 6.42
C GLN A 96 -8.06 -13.32 7.15
N ARG A 97 -8.17 -13.38 8.48
CA ARG A 97 -8.83 -12.34 9.30
C ARG A 97 -7.87 -11.21 9.72
N ALA A 98 -6.62 -11.20 9.26
CA ALA A 98 -5.69 -10.12 9.57
C ALA A 98 -5.86 -8.91 8.63
N LEU A 99 -5.43 -7.74 9.09
CA LEU A 99 -5.02 -6.64 8.22
C LEU A 99 -3.63 -6.94 7.65
N VAL A 100 -3.50 -6.86 6.31
CA VAL A 100 -2.24 -7.02 5.58
C VAL A 100 -2.14 -6.09 4.36
N PHE A 101 -0.92 -5.66 4.05
CA PHE A 101 -0.62 -4.83 2.89
C PHE A 101 -0.07 -5.66 1.70
N ARG A 102 -0.21 -5.14 0.47
CA ARG A 102 0.28 -5.83 -0.74
C ARG A 102 1.80 -5.74 -0.88
N THR A 103 2.39 -4.67 -0.36
CA THR A 103 3.81 -4.33 -0.41
C THR A 103 4.54 -4.88 0.80
N TYR A 104 5.38 -5.90 0.61
CA TYR A 104 6.21 -6.50 1.65
C TYR A 104 7.53 -7.04 1.07
N GLY A 105 8.56 -7.17 1.89
CA GLY A 105 9.91 -7.59 1.50
C GLY A 105 10.66 -6.59 0.62
N PRO A 106 11.94 -6.89 0.31
CA PRO A 106 12.80 -6.00 -0.46
C PRO A 106 12.59 -6.14 -1.99
N TRP A 107 11.79 -7.11 -2.43
CA TRP A 107 11.71 -7.50 -3.84
C TRP A 107 11.08 -6.40 -4.72
N TRP A 108 10.06 -5.68 -4.24
CA TRP A 108 9.39 -4.64 -5.02
C TRP A 108 10.22 -3.36 -5.14
N ILE A 109 11.16 -3.09 -4.22
CA ILE A 109 12.09 -1.96 -4.32
C ILE A 109 12.98 -2.09 -5.57
N ASN A 110 13.29 -3.33 -5.94
CA ASN A 110 14.08 -3.67 -7.13
C ASN A 110 13.23 -3.99 -8.36
N THR A 111 11.94 -3.62 -8.40
CA THR A 111 11.19 -3.64 -9.66
C THR A 111 11.66 -2.52 -10.59
N PRO A 112 11.89 -2.79 -11.89
CA PRO A 112 11.92 -1.74 -12.92
C PRO A 112 10.81 -0.69 -12.76
N SER A 113 9.58 -1.08 -12.43
CA SER A 113 8.47 -0.15 -12.21
C SER A 113 8.68 0.82 -11.04
N HIS A 114 9.12 0.34 -9.88
CA HIS A 114 9.42 1.19 -8.72
C HIS A 114 10.66 2.03 -8.95
N GLN A 115 11.76 1.42 -9.42
CA GLN A 115 12.99 2.15 -9.72
C GLN A 115 12.75 3.28 -10.73
N TYR A 116 11.92 3.05 -11.76
CA TYR A 116 11.57 4.08 -12.74
C TYR A 116 10.73 5.21 -12.15
N SER A 117 9.92 4.97 -11.12
CA SER A 117 9.15 6.02 -10.44
C SER A 117 9.98 6.81 -9.41
N ILE A 118 11.07 6.26 -8.88
CA ILE A 118 11.91 6.97 -7.88
C ILE A 118 13.22 7.56 -8.40
N LYS A 119 13.77 7.07 -9.53
CA LYS A 119 15.10 7.44 -10.10
C LYS A 119 15.43 8.93 -10.22
N HIS A 120 14.44 9.81 -10.18
CA HIS A 120 14.61 11.25 -10.37
C HIS A 120 14.61 12.04 -9.06
N PHE A 121 14.14 11.46 -7.96
CA PHE A 121 14.26 12.06 -6.64
C PHE A 121 15.65 11.72 -6.09
N THR A 122 16.40 12.74 -5.66
CA THR A 122 17.74 12.59 -5.09
C THR A 122 17.80 12.94 -3.60
N ARG A 123 16.93 13.86 -3.16
CA ARG A 123 16.80 14.31 -1.76
C ARG A 123 15.84 13.43 -0.96
N PHE A 124 16.19 12.17 -0.76
CA PHE A 124 15.43 11.31 0.14
C PHE A 124 15.61 11.78 1.58
N GLU A 125 14.52 11.90 2.33
CA GLU A 125 14.53 12.10 3.78
C GLU A 125 15.05 10.80 4.44
N PRO A 126 16.27 10.77 5.02
CA PRO A 126 16.88 9.51 5.47
C PRO A 126 16.13 8.85 6.63
N SER A 127 15.24 9.60 7.30
CA SER A 127 14.38 9.07 8.33
C SER A 127 13.03 8.56 7.80
N PHE A 128 12.65 8.77 6.54
CA PHE A 128 11.36 8.35 6.02
C PHE A 128 11.48 7.03 5.25
N THR A 129 11.11 5.92 5.89
CA THR A 129 11.07 4.61 5.24
C THR A 129 9.64 4.09 5.00
N SER A 130 8.63 4.72 5.61
CA SER A 130 7.19 4.40 5.49
C SER A 130 6.73 4.15 4.05
N ARG A 131 6.12 2.98 3.80
CA ARG A 131 5.63 2.52 2.49
C ARG A 131 4.14 2.30 2.44
N ASP A 132 3.57 1.87 3.56
CA ASP A 132 2.14 1.70 3.75
C ASP A 132 1.64 2.48 4.97
N TYR A 133 0.34 2.72 5.03
CA TYR A 133 -0.31 3.33 6.17
C TYR A 133 -1.77 2.91 6.30
N VAL A 134 -2.31 3.06 7.51
CA VAL A 134 -3.75 3.01 7.80
C VAL A 134 -4.15 4.16 8.72
N ASP A 135 -5.20 4.89 8.35
CA ASP A 135 -5.86 5.90 9.19
C ASP A 135 -7.07 5.22 9.88
N ILE A 136 -6.97 5.04 11.19
CA ILE A 136 -7.94 4.38 12.06
C ILE A 136 -8.79 5.42 12.81
N GLU A 137 -10.10 5.21 12.88
CA GLU A 137 -11.00 5.95 13.78
C GLU A 137 -11.53 5.08 14.92
N TYR A 138 -11.52 5.62 16.14
CA TYR A 138 -12.12 5.06 17.34
C TYR A 138 -13.44 5.76 17.67
N LYS A 139 -14.29 5.08 18.45
CA LYS A 139 -15.67 5.52 18.70
C LYS A 139 -15.75 6.82 19.49
N HIS A 140 -14.87 7.03 20.47
CA HIS A 140 -14.87 8.17 21.37
C HIS A 140 -13.47 8.81 21.47
N PRO A 141 -13.37 10.15 21.50
CA PRO A 141 -12.10 10.83 21.72
C PRO A 141 -11.64 10.65 23.18
N VAL A 142 -10.37 10.32 23.37
CA VAL A 142 -9.74 10.10 24.69
C VAL A 142 -8.40 10.84 24.79
N TYR A 143 -8.00 11.20 26.01
CA TYR A 143 -6.61 11.54 26.29
C TYR A 143 -5.80 10.24 26.28
N ILE A 144 -4.94 10.09 25.27
CA ILE A 144 -4.27 8.81 24.99
C ILE A 144 -3.18 8.57 26.02
N ASP A 145 -3.29 7.46 26.76
CA ASP A 145 -2.30 7.01 27.72
C ASP A 145 -1.36 5.97 27.07
N SER A 146 -1.89 5.02 26.27
CA SER A 146 -1.09 4.06 25.47
C SER A 146 -1.80 3.55 24.20
N LEU A 147 -1.04 2.91 23.31
CA LEU A 147 -1.54 2.21 22.13
C LEU A 147 -0.96 0.79 22.11
N HIS A 148 -1.81 -0.23 21.99
CA HIS A 148 -1.41 -1.64 21.99
C HIS A 148 -1.70 -2.27 20.61
N LEU A 149 -0.65 -2.55 19.83
CA LEU A 149 -0.72 -3.15 18.50
C LEU A 149 -0.50 -4.67 18.62
N TYR A 150 -1.46 -5.47 18.17
CA TYR A 150 -1.41 -6.93 18.20
C TYR A 150 -0.83 -7.46 16.86
N GLU A 151 0.47 -7.75 16.85
CA GLU A 151 1.17 -8.31 15.68
C GLU A 151 1.19 -9.84 15.77
N THR A 152 0.47 -10.53 14.87
CA THR A 152 0.25 -12.00 14.96
C THR A 152 1.11 -12.83 14.01
N TYR A 153 1.66 -12.23 12.95
CA TYR A 153 2.50 -12.91 11.97
C TYR A 153 3.53 -11.94 11.38
N ASN A 154 4.78 -12.37 11.24
CA ASN A 154 5.94 -11.55 10.80
C ASN A 154 5.96 -10.13 11.43
N PRO A 155 6.00 -10.02 12.77
CA PRO A 155 5.90 -8.76 13.50
C PRO A 155 7.14 -7.87 13.30
N GLY A 156 6.99 -6.55 13.44
CA GLY A 156 8.09 -5.59 13.45
C GLY A 156 8.22 -4.74 12.18
N THR A 157 7.13 -4.12 11.75
CA THR A 157 7.14 -3.19 10.59
C THR A 157 6.56 -1.81 10.87
N LEU A 158 6.01 -1.55 12.06
CA LEU A 158 5.55 -0.21 12.43
C LEU A 158 6.73 0.79 12.43
N GLU A 159 6.56 1.95 11.81
CA GLU A 159 7.60 2.99 11.68
C GLU A 159 7.20 4.28 12.41
N VAL A 160 5.95 4.72 12.27
CA VAL A 160 5.46 5.97 12.86
C VAL A 160 4.01 5.84 13.35
N VAL A 161 3.71 6.54 14.45
CA VAL A 161 2.32 6.77 14.91
C VAL A 161 2.04 8.27 14.92
N TYR A 162 0.91 8.67 14.34
CA TYR A 162 0.37 10.03 14.42
C TYR A 162 -1.01 10.04 15.09
N ALA A 163 -1.28 11.09 15.88
CA ALA A 163 -2.62 11.43 16.37
C ALA A 163 -3.24 12.53 15.51
N GLY A 164 -4.51 12.37 15.15
CA GLY A 164 -5.31 13.35 14.42
C GLY A 164 -6.19 14.19 15.35
N PHE A 165 -6.01 15.51 15.31
CA PHE A 165 -6.90 16.49 15.95
C PHE A 165 -7.90 17.01 14.91
N GLU A 166 -9.20 16.75 15.11
CA GLU A 166 -10.27 17.28 14.26
C GLU A 166 -10.55 18.75 14.61
N GLU A 167 -10.07 19.68 13.80
CA GLU A 167 -10.38 21.11 13.90
C GLU A 167 -11.43 21.49 12.85
N LYS A 168 -12.69 21.63 13.29
CA LYS A 168 -13.89 21.87 12.48
C LYS A 168 -14.17 20.77 11.45
N SER A 169 -13.43 20.78 10.35
CA SER A 169 -13.58 19.90 9.18
C SER A 169 -12.24 19.38 8.64
N HIS A 170 -11.13 19.73 9.29
CA HIS A 170 -9.78 19.36 8.88
C HIS A 170 -9.07 18.61 10.01
N VAL A 171 -8.33 17.56 9.66
CA VAL A 171 -7.53 16.81 10.63
C VAL A 171 -6.09 17.33 10.60
N LYS A 172 -5.62 17.89 11.72
CA LYS A 172 -4.20 18.18 11.95
C LYS A 172 -3.53 16.94 12.53
N TRP A 173 -2.42 16.52 11.93
CA TRP A 173 -1.73 15.28 12.30
C TRP A 173 -0.43 15.56 13.04
N PHE A 174 -0.34 15.05 14.25
CA PHE A 174 0.80 15.22 15.15
C PHE A 174 1.55 13.91 15.28
N ARG A 175 2.87 13.91 15.06
CA ARG A 175 3.68 12.71 15.26
C ARG A 175 3.90 12.49 16.75
N ILE A 176 3.41 11.37 17.28
CA ILE A 176 3.40 11.10 18.73
C ILE A 176 4.43 10.04 19.14
N TRP A 177 4.79 9.16 18.22
CA TRP A 177 5.85 8.17 18.38
C TRP A 177 6.47 7.86 17.01
N LYS A 178 7.75 7.47 17.01
CA LYS A 178 8.47 7.04 15.83
C LYS A 178 9.56 6.04 16.22
N PHE A 179 9.76 4.98 15.46
CA PHE A 179 10.88 4.07 15.69
C PHE A 179 12.23 4.82 15.51
N PRO A 180 13.22 4.66 16.40
CA PRO A 180 13.33 3.68 17.48
C PRO A 180 13.06 4.25 18.89
N GLU A 181 12.13 5.21 19.04
CA GLU A 181 11.72 5.71 20.37
C GLU A 181 11.20 4.57 21.27
N PRO A 182 11.37 4.64 22.61
CA PRO A 182 11.05 3.54 23.50
C PRO A 182 9.61 3.01 23.39
N PHE A 183 9.46 1.70 23.54
CA PHE A 183 8.20 0.98 23.58
C PHE A 183 8.36 -0.30 24.41
N LYS A 184 7.26 -1.01 24.69
CA LYS A 184 7.31 -2.34 25.31
C LYS A 184 6.78 -3.41 24.36
N ILE A 185 7.26 -4.63 24.54
CA ILE A 185 6.74 -5.84 23.90
C ILE A 185 6.19 -6.75 25.00
N GLU A 186 4.96 -7.21 24.86
CA GLU A 186 4.43 -8.35 25.63
C GLU A 186 4.38 -9.59 24.73
N ILE A 187 4.84 -10.72 25.26
CA ILE A 187 4.69 -12.05 24.67
C ILE A 187 3.92 -12.90 25.69
N THR A 188 2.90 -13.61 25.20
CA THR A 188 2.15 -14.60 26.00
C THR A 188 2.57 -15.99 25.53
N ASP A 189 3.10 -16.79 26.43
CA ASP A 189 3.44 -18.18 26.17
C ASP A 189 2.21 -19.10 26.22
N SER A 190 2.37 -20.36 25.78
CA SER A 190 1.31 -21.37 25.74
C SER A 190 0.72 -21.77 27.11
N GLU A 191 1.29 -21.28 28.20
CA GLU A 191 0.82 -21.48 29.58
C GLU A 191 0.17 -20.21 30.18
N GLU A 192 -0.21 -19.24 29.34
CA GLU A 192 -0.78 -17.93 29.71
C GLU A 192 0.13 -17.03 30.57
N ASN A 193 1.41 -17.40 30.74
CA ASN A 193 2.42 -16.52 31.30
C ASN A 193 2.72 -15.37 30.32
N CYS A 194 2.57 -14.13 30.78
CA CYS A 194 2.89 -12.92 30.02
C CYS A 194 4.24 -12.33 30.46
N ASP A 195 5.21 -12.29 29.56
CA ASP A 195 6.48 -11.60 29.76
C ASP A 195 6.47 -10.23 29.07
N GLU A 196 6.79 -9.16 29.80
CA GLU A 196 6.86 -7.80 29.28
C GLU A 196 8.30 -7.26 29.23
N PHE A 197 8.76 -6.90 28.05
CA PHE A 197 10.11 -6.43 27.76
C PHE A 197 10.09 -4.94 27.38
N SER A 198 10.95 -4.13 28.01
CA SER A 198 11.08 -2.71 27.66
C SER A 198 12.19 -2.51 26.64
N ILE A 199 11.82 -2.07 25.43
CA ILE A 199 12.73 -1.85 24.31
C ILE A 199 13.20 -0.40 24.30
N ILE A 200 14.51 -0.20 24.40
CA ILE A 200 15.14 1.13 24.40
C ILE A 200 16.04 1.25 23.17
N ASN A 201 15.88 2.34 22.42
CA ASN A 201 16.63 2.65 21.18
C ASN A 201 16.48 1.62 20.04
N GLY A 202 15.52 0.69 20.11
CA GLY A 202 15.12 -0.18 18.98
C GLY A 202 16.23 -1.02 18.33
N LEU A 203 17.35 -1.22 19.03
CA LEU A 203 18.55 -1.93 18.52
C LEU A 203 18.82 -3.25 19.25
N GLN A 204 18.05 -3.56 20.29
CA GLN A 204 18.13 -4.84 21.01
C GLN A 204 17.64 -5.96 20.10
N SER A 205 18.49 -6.95 19.84
CA SER A 205 18.08 -8.18 19.17
C SER A 205 17.27 -9.06 20.14
N PHE A 206 16.53 -10.02 19.59
CA PHE A 206 15.87 -11.04 20.41
C PHE A 206 16.89 -11.89 21.19
N GLU A 207 18.11 -12.05 20.66
CA GLU A 207 19.18 -12.80 21.32
C GLU A 207 19.73 -12.05 22.54
N ASP A 208 19.75 -10.70 22.50
CA ASP A 208 20.11 -9.85 23.66
C ASP A 208 19.04 -9.87 24.77
N ILE A 209 17.78 -10.16 24.43
CA ILE A 209 16.63 -10.09 25.36
C ILE A 209 16.32 -11.46 25.99
N PHE A 210 16.46 -12.55 25.22
CA PHE A 210 16.04 -13.90 25.64
C PHE A 210 17.22 -14.83 25.94
N HIS A 211 18.32 -14.28 26.47
CA HIS A 211 19.55 -15.03 26.80
C HIS A 211 19.31 -16.28 27.66
N ASP A 212 18.38 -16.23 28.62
CA ASP A 212 18.12 -17.33 29.56
C ASP A 212 17.09 -18.36 29.08
N ARG A 213 16.48 -18.16 27.89
CA ARG A 213 15.48 -19.10 27.30
C ARG A 213 15.99 -19.87 26.08
N GLN A 214 17.30 -20.04 25.96
CA GLN A 214 17.91 -20.76 24.84
C GLN A 214 17.40 -22.20 24.71
N ASP A 215 17.18 -22.92 25.82
CA ASP A 215 16.85 -24.36 25.78
C ASP A 215 15.49 -24.69 25.16
N ILE A 216 14.48 -23.83 25.31
CA ILE A 216 13.14 -24.06 24.74
C ILE A 216 13.17 -23.89 23.21
N LEU A 217 13.89 -22.87 22.71
CA LEU A 217 14.01 -22.56 21.28
C LEU A 217 15.06 -23.38 20.53
N MET A 218 16.08 -23.92 21.21
CA MET A 218 17.13 -24.75 20.58
C MET A 218 16.64 -26.11 20.08
N SER A 219 15.43 -26.53 20.47
CA SER A 219 14.69 -27.62 19.82
C SER A 219 14.36 -27.33 18.35
N SER A 220 14.15 -26.05 18.01
CA SER A 220 13.80 -25.57 16.66
C SER A 220 15.01 -25.06 15.84
N LYS A 221 16.07 -24.58 16.50
CA LYS A 221 17.26 -24.02 15.83
C LYS A 221 18.21 -25.06 15.21
N LYS A 222 18.04 -26.36 15.47
CA LYS A 222 18.92 -27.42 14.93
C LYS A 222 18.94 -27.56 13.40
N ASN A 223 17.99 -26.93 12.69
CA ASN A 223 17.91 -26.94 11.22
C ASN A 223 18.17 -25.55 10.58
N MET A 224 18.74 -24.57 11.30
CA MET A 224 19.03 -23.23 10.74
C MET A 224 20.43 -22.72 11.08
N SER A 225 21.43 -23.25 10.38
CA SER A 225 22.67 -22.51 10.09
C SER A 225 22.37 -21.42 9.06
N GLY A 226 21.89 -20.26 9.53
CA GLY A 226 21.58 -19.12 8.67
C GLY A 226 22.80 -18.59 7.93
N ASN A 227 22.72 -18.48 6.61
CA ASN A 227 23.80 -17.97 5.77
C ASN A 227 24.13 -16.50 6.08
N GLU A 228 25.41 -16.18 6.29
CA GLU A 228 25.92 -14.80 6.44
C GLU A 228 25.52 -13.87 5.26
N CYS A 229 25.15 -14.46 4.12
CA CYS A 229 24.70 -13.80 2.90
C CYS A 229 23.37 -13.01 3.04
N GLU A 230 22.46 -13.40 3.94
CA GLU A 230 21.23 -12.60 4.21
C GLU A 230 21.57 -11.32 4.99
N LEU A 231 22.36 -11.46 6.07
CA LEU A 231 22.83 -10.31 6.87
C LEU A 231 23.64 -9.31 6.03
N ALA A 232 24.44 -9.81 5.08
CA ALA A 232 25.22 -9.00 4.13
C ALA A 232 24.38 -8.31 3.02
N GLN A 233 23.10 -8.67 2.87
CA GLN A 233 22.14 -7.98 1.98
C GLN A 233 21.26 -7.00 2.77
N ILE A 234 20.85 -7.37 3.98
CA ILE A 234 20.19 -6.46 4.93
C ILE A 234 21.07 -5.24 5.23
N SER A 235 22.40 -5.40 5.30
CA SER A 235 23.35 -4.29 5.48
C SER A 235 23.55 -3.39 4.26
N LYS A 236 23.08 -3.78 3.07
CA LYS A 236 23.11 -2.96 1.84
C LYS A 236 21.83 -2.16 1.64
N LEU A 237 20.69 -2.70 2.09
CA LEU A 237 19.49 -1.91 2.32
C LEU A 237 19.82 -0.90 3.43
N HIS A 238 19.50 0.38 3.23
CA HIS A 238 19.72 1.43 4.24
C HIS A 238 18.66 1.39 5.37
N THR A 239 18.19 0.19 5.72
CA THR A 239 17.15 -0.05 6.71
C THR A 239 17.79 -0.13 8.09
N ARG A 240 17.61 0.92 8.90
CA ARG A 240 18.11 1.01 10.30
C ARG A 240 17.36 0.10 11.28
N HIS A 241 16.51 -0.77 10.76
CA HIS A 241 15.44 -1.43 11.49
C HIS A 241 15.87 -2.82 11.94
N ARG A 242 16.26 -2.92 13.21
CA ARG A 242 16.43 -4.19 13.93
C ARG A 242 15.42 -4.24 15.07
N TYR A 243 14.14 -4.31 14.72
CA TYR A 243 13.14 -4.82 15.65
C TYR A 243 13.66 -6.13 16.27
N PRO A 244 13.42 -6.38 17.58
CA PRO A 244 13.72 -7.67 18.16
C PRO A 244 13.11 -8.77 17.29
N SER A 245 13.99 -9.63 16.76
CA SER A 245 13.68 -10.74 15.86
C SER A 245 12.79 -11.77 16.55
N ALA A 246 11.49 -11.48 16.65
CA ALA A 246 10.52 -12.37 17.28
C ALA A 246 10.54 -13.69 16.53
N SER A 247 10.98 -14.74 17.22
CA SER A 247 11.20 -16.07 16.65
C SER A 247 9.87 -16.77 16.39
N ARG A 248 9.17 -16.35 15.34
CA ARG A 248 7.87 -16.89 14.90
C ARG A 248 6.83 -16.95 16.04
N GLN A 249 6.73 -15.88 16.81
CA GLN A 249 5.77 -15.72 17.91
C GLN A 249 4.94 -14.45 17.74
N PRO A 250 3.68 -14.44 18.20
CA PRO A 250 2.81 -13.27 18.16
C PRO A 250 3.12 -12.38 19.37
N ARG A 251 2.91 -11.07 19.26
CA ARG A 251 3.26 -10.13 20.33
C ARG A 251 2.39 -8.89 20.35
N ILE A 252 2.35 -8.22 21.51
CA ILE A 252 1.71 -6.93 21.67
C ILE A 252 2.79 -5.86 21.75
N VAL A 253 2.82 -4.94 20.78
CA VAL A 253 3.66 -3.74 20.84
C VAL A 253 2.89 -2.66 21.60
N LYS A 254 3.32 -2.36 22.83
CA LYS A 254 2.73 -1.34 23.70
C LYS A 254 3.53 -0.05 23.63
N ILE A 255 2.94 0.99 23.04
CA ILE A 255 3.53 2.33 22.95
C ILE A 255 2.93 3.19 24.05
N GLN A 256 3.78 3.67 24.98
CA GLN A 256 3.38 4.56 26.06
C GLN A 256 3.36 6.00 25.55
N LEU A 257 2.20 6.66 25.68
CA LEU A 257 1.88 7.94 25.04
C LEU A 257 1.41 9.03 26.01
N ALA A 258 1.21 8.69 27.28
CA ALA A 258 0.91 9.63 28.35
C ALA A 258 1.82 10.87 28.32
N ASP A 259 1.24 12.02 28.65
CA ASP A 259 1.85 13.37 28.64
C ASP A 259 2.33 13.91 27.27
N ARG A 260 2.44 13.08 26.22
CA ARG A 260 2.83 13.51 24.87
C ARG A 260 1.71 14.24 24.13
N ILE A 261 0.45 13.94 24.46
CA ILE A 261 -0.73 14.51 23.79
C ILE A 261 -1.60 15.23 24.82
N LYS A 262 -1.77 16.54 24.63
CA LYS A 262 -2.56 17.42 25.51
C LYS A 262 -3.97 17.73 24.99
N PHE A 263 -4.44 16.93 24.03
CA PHE A 263 -5.77 17.05 23.43
C PHE A 263 -6.41 15.66 23.32
N PRO A 264 -7.75 15.55 23.43
CA PRO A 264 -8.41 14.27 23.26
C PRO A 264 -8.49 13.90 21.77
N CYS A 265 -8.27 12.63 21.46
CA CYS A 265 -8.09 12.14 20.10
C CYS A 265 -8.83 10.81 19.89
N LYS A 266 -9.37 10.63 18.68
CA LYS A 266 -9.98 9.38 18.19
C LYS A 266 -9.45 8.93 16.83
N LEU A 267 -8.46 9.63 16.27
CA LEU A 267 -7.89 9.35 14.95
C LEU A 267 -6.42 8.98 15.10
N ILE A 268 -6.05 7.76 14.74
CA ILE A 268 -4.66 7.30 14.77
C ILE A 268 -4.24 6.94 13.34
N ARG A 269 -3.06 7.37 12.91
CA ARG A 269 -2.44 6.84 11.71
C ARG A 269 -1.22 6.03 12.10
N LEU A 270 -1.18 4.80 11.60
CA LEU A 270 -0.01 3.93 11.65
C LEU A 270 0.66 3.95 10.28
N GLU A 271 1.97 4.11 10.25
CA GLU A 271 2.79 3.96 9.04
C GLU A 271 3.72 2.77 9.20
N PHE A 272 3.94 2.02 8.12
CA PHE A 272 4.69 0.77 8.11
C PHE A 272 5.78 0.76 7.05
N ASP A 273 6.91 0.15 7.38
CA ASP A 273 7.98 -0.22 6.45
C ASP A 273 8.14 -1.74 6.41
N HIS A 274 7.54 -2.36 5.41
CA HIS A 274 7.62 -3.80 5.19
C HIS A 274 8.87 -4.22 4.38
N SER A 275 9.83 -3.34 4.10
CA SER A 275 10.95 -3.64 3.20
C SER A 275 11.93 -4.69 3.72
N THR A 276 11.98 -4.90 5.04
CA THR A 276 12.90 -5.84 5.71
C THR A 276 12.29 -7.22 5.98
N VAL A 277 10.95 -7.34 6.03
CA VAL A 277 10.28 -8.60 6.37
C VAL A 277 10.11 -9.51 5.16
N GLY A 278 10.44 -10.80 5.29
CA GLY A 278 10.34 -11.77 4.20
C GLY A 278 8.90 -12.01 3.69
N TYR A 279 7.90 -11.61 4.48
CA TYR A 279 6.48 -11.67 4.14
C TYR A 279 5.72 -10.53 4.84
N TYR A 280 4.43 -10.31 4.55
CA TYR A 280 3.65 -9.25 5.18
C TYR A 280 3.56 -9.45 6.69
N THR A 281 3.48 -8.34 7.41
CA THR A 281 3.06 -8.34 8.82
C THR A 281 1.55 -8.48 8.88
N GLU A 282 1.07 -9.36 9.74
CA GLU A 282 -0.33 -9.42 10.12
C GLU A 282 -0.57 -8.63 11.38
N ILE A 283 -1.63 -7.83 11.33
CA ILE A 283 -2.16 -7.08 12.47
C ILE A 283 -3.58 -7.58 12.71
N ASP A 284 -3.80 -8.09 13.93
CA ASP A 284 -5.11 -8.54 14.40
C ASP A 284 -5.96 -7.31 14.75
N THR A 285 -5.52 -6.52 15.74
CA THR A 285 -6.15 -5.24 16.08
C THR A 285 -5.18 -4.24 16.70
N VAL A 286 -5.68 -3.03 16.97
CA VAL A 286 -4.99 -1.95 17.67
C VAL A 286 -5.90 -1.42 18.76
N ILE A 287 -5.57 -1.67 20.02
CA ILE A 287 -6.34 -1.13 21.15
C ILE A 287 -5.78 0.25 21.52
N LEU A 288 -6.66 1.24 21.53
CA LEU A 288 -6.39 2.58 22.04
C LEU A 288 -6.76 2.64 23.52
N ILE A 289 -5.80 2.96 24.37
CA ILE A 289 -6.01 3.10 25.82
C ILE A 289 -5.89 4.57 26.20
N GLY A 290 -6.87 5.10 26.92
CA GLY A 290 -6.84 6.49 27.37
C GLY A 290 -7.96 6.85 28.34
N ARG A 291 -7.90 8.07 28.86
CA ARG A 291 -8.93 8.62 29.76
C ARG A 291 -10.02 9.34 28.97
N PRO A 292 -11.30 9.19 29.37
CA PRO A 292 -12.41 9.91 28.73
C PRO A 292 -12.30 11.41 28.99
N VAL A 293 -12.85 12.22 28.08
CA VAL A 293 -12.96 13.68 28.26
C VAL A 293 -13.96 13.97 29.36
N SER A 294 -13.56 14.70 30.39
CA SER A 294 -14.42 15.06 31.51
C SER A 294 -15.18 16.36 31.21
N THR A 295 -16.50 16.34 31.39
CA THR A 295 -17.41 17.38 30.91
C THR A 295 -17.37 18.72 31.66
N LEU A 296 -16.54 18.86 32.71
CA LEU A 296 -16.62 19.98 33.67
C LEU A 296 -15.29 20.68 34.02
N LYS A 297 -14.15 20.22 33.51
CA LYS A 297 -12.84 20.90 33.74
C LYS A 297 -11.99 21.05 32.47
N ASP A 298 -12.12 20.14 31.53
CA ASP A 298 -11.30 20.12 30.30
C ASP A 298 -11.71 21.18 29.26
N THR A 299 -12.69 22.04 29.60
CA THR A 299 -13.15 23.17 28.78
C THR A 299 -12.40 24.48 29.02
N GLU A 300 -11.76 24.68 30.19
CA GLU A 300 -11.07 25.95 30.51
C GLU A 300 -9.56 25.94 30.20
N GLU A 301 -8.90 24.77 30.11
CA GLU A 301 -7.49 24.68 29.67
C GLU A 301 -7.31 24.78 28.14
N GLN A 302 -8.36 25.12 27.40
CA GLN A 302 -8.43 25.11 25.93
C GLN A 302 -7.76 26.32 25.23
N THR A 303 -6.45 26.53 25.46
CA THR A 303 -5.61 27.36 24.57
C THR A 303 -4.22 26.78 24.27
N ASN A 304 -3.83 25.65 24.88
CA ASN A 304 -2.50 25.06 24.69
C ASN A 304 -2.34 24.41 23.30
N LYS A 305 -1.85 25.19 22.33
CA LYS A 305 -1.33 24.67 21.05
C LYS A 305 -0.32 23.55 21.32
N PRO A 306 -0.40 22.40 20.61
CA PRO A 306 0.57 21.32 20.77
C PRO A 306 1.99 21.78 20.36
N PRO A 307 3.03 21.50 21.16
CA PRO A 307 4.39 21.96 20.90
C PRO A 307 5.14 20.97 19.99
N LEU A 308 4.90 21.03 18.68
CA LEU A 308 5.66 20.25 17.69
C LEU A 308 5.99 21.13 16.48
N LEU A 309 7.26 21.13 16.05
CA LEU A 309 7.68 21.88 14.85
C LEU A 309 7.00 21.30 13.60
N GLU A 310 6.06 22.05 13.03
CA GLU A 310 5.53 21.81 11.69
C GLU A 310 6.60 22.13 10.63
N LEU A 311 6.40 21.68 9.39
CA LEU A 311 7.23 22.13 8.28
C LEU A 311 7.13 23.67 8.11
N CYS A 312 5.95 24.21 8.39
CA CYS A 312 5.64 25.65 8.44
C CYS A 312 6.55 26.43 9.39
N ASP A 313 6.97 25.84 10.52
CA ASP A 313 7.86 26.48 11.51
C ASP A 313 9.33 26.48 11.07
N ILE A 314 9.68 25.65 10.08
CA ILE A 314 11.03 25.51 9.54
C ILE A 314 11.19 26.33 8.25
N ILE A 315 10.11 26.58 7.50
CA ILE A 315 10.11 27.51 6.36
C ILE A 315 10.60 28.88 6.85
N PRO A 316 11.61 29.49 6.22
CA PRO A 316 12.07 30.80 6.64
C PRO A 316 10.93 31.78 6.36
N LYS A 317 10.45 32.46 7.41
CA LYS A 317 9.69 33.69 7.23
C LYS A 317 10.53 34.58 6.32
N GLN A 318 9.89 35.28 5.37
CA GLN A 318 10.60 36.23 4.52
C GLN A 318 11.46 37.12 5.41
N LEU A 319 12.74 37.23 5.08
CA LEU A 319 13.61 38.26 5.64
C LEU A 319 13.05 39.59 5.15
N THR A 320 12.11 40.15 5.91
CA THR A 320 11.57 41.49 5.69
C THR A 320 12.74 42.47 5.76
N ASP A 321 12.86 43.34 4.76
CA ASP A 321 13.98 44.28 4.65
C ASP A 321 14.10 45.28 5.82
N ASP A 322 13.11 45.30 6.74
CA ASP A 322 13.08 46.07 7.99
C ASP A 322 13.94 45.50 9.14
N ALA A 323 14.68 44.41 8.92
CA ALA A 323 15.75 44.01 9.84
C ALA A 323 16.91 45.01 9.75
N THR A 324 16.78 46.14 10.46
CA THR A 324 17.84 47.13 10.68
C THR A 324 18.97 46.54 11.53
N ILE A 325 19.78 45.71 10.88
CA ILE A 325 21.09 45.32 11.39
C ILE A 325 21.92 46.60 11.44
N THR A 326 22.04 47.18 12.64
CA THR A 326 23.04 48.21 12.90
C THR A 326 24.40 47.61 12.57
N PRO A 327 25.21 48.22 11.68
CA PRO A 327 26.53 47.70 11.38
C PRO A 327 27.38 47.87 12.63
N THR A 328 27.64 46.76 13.34
CA THR A 328 28.61 46.73 14.43
C THR A 328 29.98 47.03 13.86
N THR A 329 30.47 48.23 14.11
CA THR A 329 31.73 48.78 13.61
C THR A 329 32.94 48.20 14.34
N GLU A 330 33.12 46.89 14.25
CA GLU A 330 34.37 46.19 14.60
C GLU A 330 34.76 45.24 13.46
N THR A 331 35.47 45.80 12.48
CA THR A 331 36.08 45.06 11.38
C THR A 331 37.31 44.29 11.85
N ASN A 332 37.10 43.15 12.51
CA ASN A 332 38.15 42.13 12.71
C ASN A 332 38.31 41.31 11.41
N GLU A 333 39.00 41.89 10.42
CA GLU A 333 39.22 41.29 9.09
C GLU A 333 39.98 39.95 9.15
N GLU A 334 40.72 39.67 10.22
CA GLU A 334 41.45 38.40 10.40
C GLU A 334 40.53 37.18 10.62
N CYS A 335 39.29 37.37 11.10
CA CYS A 335 38.42 36.24 11.47
C CYS A 335 37.71 35.58 10.28
N ILE A 336 37.76 36.17 9.08
CA ILE A 336 37.16 35.64 7.84
C ILE A 336 38.13 34.66 7.12
N SER A 337 39.36 34.51 7.63
CA SER A 337 40.43 33.74 6.99
C SER A 337 40.25 32.21 7.02
N ASN A 338 39.48 31.65 7.97
CA ASN A 338 39.38 30.20 8.19
C ASN A 338 38.08 29.56 7.65
N LEU A 339 38.23 28.89 6.49
CA LEU A 339 37.40 27.83 5.87
C LEU A 339 35.89 27.78 6.18
N GLY A 340 35.05 28.01 5.15
CA GLY A 340 33.60 27.76 5.22
C GLY A 340 32.93 27.51 3.87
N LEU A 341 31.74 26.88 3.91
CA LEU A 341 30.89 26.52 2.75
C LEU A 341 30.65 27.68 1.76
N ILE A 342 30.71 28.92 2.24
CA ILE A 342 30.45 30.16 1.49
C ILE A 342 31.51 30.42 0.41
N ARG A 343 32.74 29.87 0.54
CA ARG A 343 33.81 30.00 -0.47
C ARG A 343 33.76 28.95 -1.57
N LEU A 344 32.85 27.97 -1.50
CA LEU A 344 32.73 26.92 -2.51
C LEU A 344 32.13 27.49 -3.80
N PRO A 345 32.60 27.05 -4.99
CA PRO A 345 31.93 27.34 -6.26
C PRO A 345 30.46 26.91 -6.21
N PHE A 346 29.59 27.63 -6.92
CA PHE A 346 28.15 27.36 -6.91
C PHE A 346 27.83 25.90 -7.22
N ASP A 347 28.50 25.29 -8.20
CA ASP A 347 28.24 23.90 -8.61
C ASP A 347 28.60 22.87 -7.53
N ILE A 348 29.67 23.13 -6.76
CA ILE A 348 30.08 22.28 -5.64
C ILE A 348 29.09 22.41 -4.48
N LEU A 349 28.72 23.64 -4.12
CA LEU A 349 27.70 23.89 -3.10
C LEU A 349 26.33 23.34 -3.51
N PHE A 350 25.97 23.48 -4.79
CA PHE A 350 24.75 22.91 -5.36
C PHE A 350 24.75 21.40 -5.23
N THR A 351 25.86 20.74 -5.60
CA THR A 351 26.04 19.29 -5.46
C THR A 351 25.94 18.85 -4.00
N ILE A 352 26.61 19.52 -3.06
CA ILE A 352 26.47 19.24 -1.61
C ILE A 352 25.00 19.31 -1.19
N CYS A 353 24.29 20.38 -1.59
CA CYS A 353 22.87 20.53 -1.31
C CYS A 353 22.03 19.38 -1.88
N THR A 354 22.37 18.77 -3.02
CA THR A 354 21.60 17.63 -3.59
C THR A 354 21.60 16.37 -2.70
N TYR A 355 22.54 16.24 -1.77
CA TYR A 355 22.55 15.18 -0.75
C TYR A 355 21.76 15.52 0.52
N LEU A 356 21.29 16.76 0.68
CA LEU A 356 20.47 17.17 1.81
C LEU A 356 19.00 16.90 1.52
N ASP A 357 18.31 16.31 2.49
CA ASP A 357 16.85 16.31 2.52
C ASP A 357 16.28 17.74 2.56
N LEU A 358 14.99 17.89 2.24
CA LEU A 358 14.33 19.20 2.18
C LEU A 358 14.40 19.98 3.51
N ARG A 359 14.29 19.30 4.66
CA ARG A 359 14.31 19.94 5.99
C ARG A 359 15.72 20.44 6.32
N SER A 360 16.75 19.66 6.03
CA SER A 360 18.16 20.00 6.19
C SER A 360 18.58 21.12 5.23
N LEU A 361 18.11 21.09 3.98
CA LEU A 361 18.32 22.16 3.00
C LEU A 361 17.71 23.49 3.45
N ILE A 362 16.48 23.47 3.98
CA ILE A 362 15.82 24.67 4.51
C ILE A 362 16.54 25.18 5.77
N ARG A 363 16.93 24.29 6.70
CA ARG A 363 17.71 24.69 7.89
C ARG A 363 19.05 25.33 7.51
N LEU A 364 19.76 24.78 6.53
CA LEU A 364 21.01 25.36 6.02
C LEU A 364 20.76 26.73 5.38
N SER A 365 19.64 26.90 4.66
CA SER A 365 19.23 28.18 4.08
C SER A 365 18.99 29.28 5.11
N SER A 366 18.60 28.90 6.34
CA SER A 366 18.34 29.85 7.45
C SER A 366 19.60 30.36 8.15
N THR A 367 20.80 29.89 7.80
CA THR A 367 22.04 30.24 8.51
C THR A 367 22.66 31.57 8.08
N CYS A 368 22.57 31.94 6.79
CA CYS A 368 23.01 33.24 6.29
C CYS A 368 22.39 33.56 4.91
N ARG A 369 22.35 34.84 4.52
CA ARG A 369 21.75 35.31 3.26
C ARG A 369 22.37 34.64 2.01
N TYR A 370 23.67 34.39 1.99
CA TYR A 370 24.31 33.69 0.88
C TYR A 370 23.79 32.25 0.73
N LEU A 371 23.72 31.49 1.85
CA LEU A 371 23.21 30.13 1.84
C LEU A 371 21.69 30.10 1.60
N TYR A 372 20.93 31.10 2.03
CA TYR A 372 19.53 31.29 1.65
C TYR A 372 19.34 31.28 0.13
N ASP A 373 20.07 32.15 -0.58
CA ASP A 373 19.96 32.28 -2.04
C ASP A 373 20.42 31.03 -2.80
N LYS A 374 21.46 30.32 -2.32
CA LYS A 374 22.00 29.14 -3.01
C LYS A 374 21.27 27.83 -2.67
N CYS A 375 20.82 27.65 -1.43
CA CYS A 375 20.07 26.47 -1.00
C CYS A 375 18.62 26.50 -1.48
N LEU A 376 18.02 27.69 -1.61
CA LEU A 376 16.64 27.85 -2.10
C LEU A 376 16.56 28.27 -3.58
N HIS A 377 17.64 28.08 -4.35
CA HIS A 377 17.64 28.35 -5.79
C HIS A 377 16.66 27.39 -6.52
N PRO A 378 15.84 27.84 -7.50
CA PRO A 378 14.81 26.99 -8.13
C PRO A 378 15.32 25.68 -8.76
N LEU A 379 16.59 25.65 -9.20
CA LEU A 379 17.21 24.40 -9.71
C LEU A 379 17.31 23.31 -8.63
N GLN A 380 17.33 23.65 -7.34
CA GLN A 380 17.32 22.68 -6.25
C GLN A 380 15.99 21.90 -6.19
N PHE A 381 14.89 22.49 -6.66
CA PHE A 381 13.54 21.94 -6.60
C PHE A 381 13.11 21.23 -7.90
N GLN A 382 14.02 20.93 -8.83
CA GLN A 382 13.68 20.19 -10.06
C GLN A 382 13.01 18.84 -9.78
N ALA A 383 13.39 18.18 -8.68
CA ALA A 383 12.72 17.00 -8.14
C ALA A 383 12.34 17.28 -6.68
N LEU A 384 11.04 17.28 -6.38
CA LEU A 384 10.49 17.58 -5.07
C LEU A 384 9.57 16.46 -4.61
N ASN A 385 9.96 15.76 -3.55
CA ASN A 385 9.13 14.77 -2.88
C ASN A 385 8.60 15.35 -1.55
N LEU A 386 7.29 15.61 -1.49
CA LEU A 386 6.60 16.09 -0.28
C LEU A 386 5.92 14.97 0.52
N GLN A 387 5.93 13.72 0.03
CA GLN A 387 5.37 12.57 0.76
C GLN A 387 5.95 12.42 2.18
N PRO A 388 7.26 12.58 2.46
CA PRO A 388 7.79 12.51 3.83
C PRO A 388 7.25 13.56 4.81
N TYR A 389 6.58 14.58 4.28
CA TYR A 389 6.11 15.76 5.02
C TYR A 389 4.60 15.93 4.92
N TRP A 390 3.86 14.91 4.44
CA TRP A 390 2.44 14.95 4.11
C TRP A 390 1.54 15.58 5.20
N TYR A 391 1.90 15.41 6.47
CA TYR A 391 1.19 15.92 7.65
C TYR A 391 1.33 17.44 7.85
N GLY A 392 2.42 18.02 7.36
CA GLY A 392 2.77 19.44 7.50
C GLY A 392 2.69 20.25 6.21
N ILE A 393 2.20 19.66 5.11
CA ILE A 393 1.92 20.40 3.87
C ILE A 393 0.57 21.12 4.03
N THR A 394 0.62 22.44 3.96
CA THR A 394 -0.55 23.33 4.04
C THR A 394 -0.66 24.19 2.79
N ASN A 395 -1.86 24.68 2.47
CA ASN A 395 -2.07 25.67 1.41
C ASN A 395 -1.14 26.89 1.59
N TYR A 396 -0.97 27.38 2.83
CA TYR A 396 -0.02 28.45 3.16
C TYR A 396 1.43 28.10 2.77
N SER A 397 1.91 26.90 3.11
CA SER A 397 3.26 26.47 2.73
C SER A 397 3.44 26.38 1.20
N ILE A 398 2.37 26.04 0.47
CA ILE A 398 2.38 25.98 -0.99
C ILE A 398 2.40 27.39 -1.58
N ASP A 399 1.45 28.24 -1.17
CA ASP A 399 1.23 29.56 -1.74
C ASP A 399 2.42 30.51 -1.52
N TYR A 400 3.04 30.48 -0.33
CA TYR A 400 4.09 31.42 0.06
C TYR A 400 5.53 30.90 -0.14
N PHE A 401 5.73 29.58 -0.18
CA PHE A 401 7.08 29.00 -0.32
C PHE A 401 7.20 28.13 -1.58
N PHE A 402 6.44 27.03 -1.69
CA PHE A 402 6.67 26.10 -2.80
C PHE A 402 6.35 26.72 -4.17
N SER A 403 5.28 27.49 -4.33
CA SER A 403 4.92 28.18 -5.59
C SER A 403 6.08 29.01 -6.17
N LEU A 404 6.80 29.72 -5.30
CA LEU A 404 7.91 30.61 -5.66
C LEU A 404 9.21 29.86 -5.96
N LYS A 405 9.47 28.75 -5.27
CA LYS A 405 10.72 27.97 -5.40
C LYS A 405 10.63 26.85 -6.45
N CYS A 406 9.43 26.32 -6.71
CA CYS A 406 9.18 25.15 -7.56
C CYS A 406 8.95 25.49 -9.04
N THR A 407 9.29 26.71 -9.48
CA THR A 407 9.04 27.18 -10.86
C THR A 407 9.76 26.37 -11.95
N GLN A 408 10.74 25.54 -11.58
CA GLN A 408 11.44 24.61 -12.49
C GLN A 408 11.21 23.12 -12.14
N THR A 409 10.22 22.80 -11.32
CA THR A 409 9.92 21.41 -10.92
C THR A 409 9.45 20.57 -12.10
N LYS A 410 10.16 19.46 -12.31
CA LYS A 410 9.90 18.43 -13.33
C LYS A 410 9.35 17.15 -12.72
N TYR A 411 9.73 16.84 -11.48
CA TYR A 411 9.28 15.64 -10.77
C TYR A 411 8.67 16.06 -9.44
N LEU A 412 7.37 15.86 -9.27
CA LEU A 412 6.63 16.25 -8.07
C LEU A 412 5.95 15.02 -7.46
N SER A 413 6.10 14.85 -6.16
CA SER A 413 5.29 13.91 -5.37
C SER A 413 4.57 14.66 -4.26
N LEU A 414 3.24 14.54 -4.28
CA LEU A 414 2.29 15.01 -3.28
C LEU A 414 1.59 13.82 -2.59
N ALA A 415 2.09 12.59 -2.78
CA ALA A 415 1.48 11.39 -2.24
C ALA A 415 1.19 11.52 -0.74
N TRP A 416 0.03 11.00 -0.33
CA TRP A 416 -0.51 10.99 1.04
C TRP A 416 -0.91 12.35 1.62
N THR A 417 -0.76 13.46 0.90
CA THR A 417 -1.32 14.75 1.33
C THR A 417 -2.84 14.66 1.50
N LYS A 418 -3.37 15.32 2.53
CA LYS A 418 -4.77 15.13 2.97
C LYS A 418 -5.72 16.23 2.50
N SER A 419 -5.23 17.46 2.29
CA SER A 419 -6.01 18.58 1.77
C SER A 419 -5.09 19.62 1.13
N ILE A 420 -5.25 19.84 -0.18
CA ILE A 420 -4.67 20.97 -0.92
C ILE A 420 -5.82 21.56 -1.73
N ASN A 421 -6.05 22.88 -1.66
CA ASN A 421 -7.12 23.52 -2.43
C ASN A 421 -6.73 23.70 -3.91
N LEU A 422 -7.72 23.92 -4.77
CA LEU A 422 -7.52 24.09 -6.22
C LEU A 422 -6.56 25.22 -6.60
N GLN A 423 -6.57 26.34 -5.88
CA GLN A 423 -5.68 27.48 -6.15
C GLN A 423 -4.22 27.12 -5.86
N SER A 424 -3.93 26.62 -4.67
CA SER A 424 -2.59 26.17 -4.25
C SER A 424 -2.07 25.06 -5.16
N PHE A 425 -2.94 24.12 -5.54
CA PHE A 425 -2.63 23.04 -6.48
C PHE A 425 -2.27 23.57 -7.88
N THR A 426 -3.06 24.51 -8.40
CA THR A 426 -2.81 25.16 -9.71
C THR A 426 -1.49 25.91 -9.70
N LEU A 427 -1.19 26.68 -8.63
CA LEU A 427 0.07 27.41 -8.49
C LEU A 427 1.29 26.47 -8.53
N LEU A 428 1.19 25.29 -7.89
CA LEU A 428 2.27 24.31 -7.84
C LEU A 428 2.46 23.55 -9.17
N LEU A 429 1.40 23.37 -9.97
CA LEU A 429 1.44 22.70 -11.27
C LEU A 429 1.71 23.62 -12.47
N ASN A 430 1.78 24.94 -12.29
CA ASN A 430 1.96 25.91 -13.37
C ASN A 430 3.37 25.93 -14.00
N THR A 431 4.16 24.87 -13.85
CA THR A 431 5.57 24.83 -14.29
C THR A 431 5.74 24.52 -15.78
N GLN A 432 4.68 24.04 -16.46
CA GLN A 432 4.63 23.56 -17.86
C GLN A 432 5.65 22.47 -18.27
N LYS A 433 6.60 22.14 -17.39
CA LYS A 433 7.74 21.22 -17.60
C LYS A 433 7.63 19.95 -16.76
N LEU A 434 6.46 19.66 -16.22
CA LEU A 434 6.25 18.53 -15.33
C LEU A 434 6.27 17.21 -16.11
N ILE A 435 7.28 16.40 -15.83
CA ILE A 435 7.54 15.08 -16.40
C ILE A 435 6.92 13.99 -15.52
N GLN A 436 6.87 14.19 -14.20
CA GLN A 436 6.30 13.24 -13.26
C GLN A 436 5.43 13.92 -12.20
N LEU A 437 4.26 13.33 -11.98
CA LEU A 437 3.31 13.71 -10.94
C LEU A 437 2.85 12.47 -10.17
N ASN A 438 3.22 12.38 -8.89
CA ASN A 438 2.77 11.33 -7.98
C ASN A 438 1.76 11.91 -6.97
N LEU A 439 0.52 11.44 -7.06
CA LEU A 439 -0.63 11.84 -6.25
C LEU A 439 -1.24 10.64 -5.51
N ALA A 440 -0.45 9.58 -5.26
CA ALA A 440 -0.94 8.38 -4.62
C ALA A 440 -1.63 8.69 -3.27
N CYS A 441 -2.85 8.15 -3.12
CA CYS A 441 -3.72 8.26 -1.95
C CYS A 441 -4.17 9.70 -1.58
N CYS A 442 -4.12 10.65 -2.52
CA CYS A 442 -4.68 11.99 -2.37
C CYS A 442 -6.21 11.96 -2.46
N GLN A 443 -6.91 11.75 -1.34
CA GLN A 443 -8.37 11.56 -1.34
C GLN A 443 -9.21 12.83 -1.55
N TYR A 444 -8.59 14.01 -1.58
CA TYR A 444 -9.26 15.29 -1.85
C TYR A 444 -9.47 15.58 -3.35
N MET A 445 -9.00 14.69 -4.24
CA MET A 445 -9.09 14.84 -5.68
C MET A 445 -10.53 14.71 -6.19
N ASN A 446 -10.91 15.60 -7.10
CA ASN A 446 -12.15 15.62 -7.90
C ASN A 446 -11.81 15.88 -9.38
N ASP A 447 -12.83 16.02 -10.22
CA ASP A 447 -12.74 16.35 -11.65
C ASP A 447 -11.97 17.65 -11.94
N GLU A 448 -12.14 18.71 -11.14
CA GLU A 448 -11.43 19.99 -11.31
C GLU A 448 -9.91 19.82 -11.18
N TYR A 449 -9.42 19.03 -10.21
CA TYR A 449 -7.98 18.74 -10.10
C TYR A 449 -7.47 17.94 -11.32
N ILE A 450 -8.27 17.02 -11.86
CA ILE A 450 -7.91 16.23 -13.03
C ILE A 450 -7.89 17.09 -14.31
N ASP A 451 -8.81 18.03 -14.46
CA ASP A 451 -8.83 19.01 -15.54
C ASP A 451 -7.60 19.95 -15.48
N ILE A 452 -7.20 20.42 -14.29
CA ILE A 452 -5.95 21.17 -14.10
C ILE A 452 -4.73 20.36 -14.57
N ILE A 453 -4.62 19.08 -14.18
CA ILE A 453 -3.54 18.19 -14.66
C ILE A 453 -3.60 18.07 -16.19
N SER A 454 -4.77 17.78 -16.75
CA SER A 454 -4.98 17.62 -18.19
C SER A 454 -4.72 18.89 -19.00
N LYS A 455 -4.79 20.08 -18.40
CA LYS A 455 -4.50 21.36 -19.07
C LYS A 455 -3.04 21.77 -18.94
N HIS A 456 -2.49 21.74 -17.72
CA HIS A 456 -1.17 22.31 -17.43
C HIS A 456 0.00 21.31 -17.62
N CYS A 457 -0.24 20.00 -17.56
CA CYS A 457 0.82 18.98 -17.54
C CYS A 457 0.99 18.22 -18.88
N GLN A 458 1.06 18.93 -20.02
CA GLN A 458 1.15 18.27 -21.35
C GLN A 458 2.43 17.45 -21.58
N GLN A 459 3.51 17.74 -20.84
CA GLN A 459 4.80 17.04 -20.93
C GLN A 459 4.89 15.80 -20.01
N LEU A 460 3.78 15.42 -19.36
CA LEU A 460 3.78 14.36 -18.35
C LEU A 460 4.10 13.00 -18.97
N GLU A 461 5.16 12.37 -18.45
CA GLU A 461 5.59 11.01 -18.79
C GLU A 461 5.18 9.99 -17.73
N ILE A 462 5.00 10.41 -16.47
CA ILE A 462 4.70 9.54 -15.34
C ILE A 462 3.55 10.16 -14.53
N ILE A 463 2.43 9.44 -14.47
CA ILE A 463 1.30 9.78 -13.58
C ILE A 463 1.02 8.63 -12.63
N ASN A 464 0.90 8.95 -11.34
CA ASN A 464 0.42 8.01 -10.32
C ASN A 464 -0.79 8.62 -9.59
N LEU A 465 -1.96 8.00 -9.76
CA LEU A 465 -3.22 8.29 -9.05
C LEU A 465 -3.68 7.07 -8.22
N GLU A 466 -2.73 6.22 -7.83
CA GLU A 466 -2.94 5.05 -6.98
C GLU A 466 -3.83 5.35 -5.76
N ASN A 467 -4.88 4.54 -5.61
CA ASN A 467 -5.84 4.59 -4.52
C ASN A 467 -6.51 5.96 -4.31
N CYS A 468 -6.56 6.84 -5.31
CA CYS A 468 -7.44 8.00 -5.33
C CYS A 468 -8.90 7.56 -5.57
N TYR A 469 -9.46 6.83 -4.60
CA TYR A 469 -10.70 6.08 -4.77
C TYR A 469 -11.95 6.96 -4.76
N ASN A 470 -11.85 8.21 -4.30
CA ASN A 470 -12.98 9.16 -4.30
C ASN A 470 -13.39 9.56 -5.71
N LEU A 471 -12.45 9.67 -6.65
CA LEU A 471 -12.71 9.97 -8.06
C LEU A 471 -13.74 9.01 -8.67
N THR A 472 -14.68 9.54 -9.43
CA THR A 472 -15.61 8.79 -10.28
C THR A 472 -14.97 8.41 -11.62
N SER A 473 -15.61 7.57 -12.42
CA SER A 473 -15.13 7.24 -13.77
C SER A 473 -15.17 8.43 -14.74
N ASP A 474 -16.09 9.38 -14.54
CA ASP A 474 -16.23 10.58 -15.37
C ASP A 474 -15.11 11.59 -15.09
N ASP A 475 -14.69 11.71 -13.83
CA ASP A 475 -13.63 12.64 -13.40
C ASP A 475 -12.29 12.38 -14.12
N PHE A 476 -12.03 11.14 -14.55
CA PHE A 476 -10.81 10.78 -15.29
C PHE A 476 -10.83 11.23 -16.76
N ILE A 477 -12.00 11.54 -17.35
CA ILE A 477 -12.17 11.82 -18.79
C ILE A 477 -11.18 12.85 -19.36
N PRO A 478 -10.82 13.96 -18.68
CA PRO A 478 -9.85 14.92 -19.19
C PRO A 478 -8.49 14.28 -19.52
N LEU A 479 -8.01 13.33 -18.71
CA LEU A 479 -6.67 12.72 -18.87
C LEU A 479 -6.41 12.11 -20.25
N LYS A 480 -7.47 11.73 -20.99
CA LYS A 480 -7.38 11.20 -22.36
C LYS A 480 -6.54 12.08 -23.31
N ASN A 481 -6.41 13.37 -23.02
CA ASN A 481 -5.69 14.34 -23.83
C ASN A 481 -4.16 14.27 -23.72
N LEU A 482 -3.62 13.57 -22.70
CA LEU A 482 -2.17 13.41 -22.49
C LEU A 482 -1.55 12.48 -23.54
N LYS A 483 -0.34 12.81 -24.04
CA LYS A 483 0.29 12.18 -25.23
C LYS A 483 1.75 11.75 -25.07
N ASN A 484 2.33 11.87 -23.87
CA ASN A 484 3.74 11.57 -23.60
C ASN A 484 3.96 10.49 -22.51
N LEU A 485 2.89 9.84 -22.05
CA LEU A 485 2.91 8.92 -20.90
C LEU A 485 3.71 7.64 -21.20
N LYS A 486 4.70 7.40 -20.34
CA LYS A 486 5.51 6.18 -20.26
C LYS A 486 5.10 5.31 -19.06
N SER A 487 4.54 5.91 -18.01
CA SER A 487 4.09 5.21 -16.81
C SER A 487 2.72 5.73 -16.36
N ILE A 488 1.77 4.81 -16.22
CA ILE A 488 0.46 5.07 -15.62
C ILE A 488 0.25 4.10 -14.44
N ASN A 489 -0.09 4.64 -13.28
CA ASN A 489 -0.54 3.85 -12.14
C ASN A 489 -1.91 4.35 -11.69
N PHE A 490 -2.91 3.47 -11.83
CA PHE A 490 -4.31 3.68 -11.47
C PHE A 490 -4.80 2.60 -10.49
N TYR A 491 -3.90 1.89 -9.80
CA TYR A 491 -4.23 0.87 -8.81
C TYR A 491 -5.36 1.32 -7.87
N ARG A 492 -6.38 0.49 -7.67
CA ARG A 492 -7.57 0.78 -6.83
C ARG A 492 -8.36 2.06 -7.17
N THR A 493 -8.30 2.56 -8.41
CA THR A 493 -9.17 3.68 -8.83
C THR A 493 -10.48 3.20 -9.48
N LYS A 494 -11.36 4.15 -9.79
CA LYS A 494 -12.60 3.94 -10.56
C LYS A 494 -12.47 4.31 -12.05
N ILE A 495 -11.25 4.37 -12.59
CA ILE A 495 -11.05 4.64 -14.03
C ILE A 495 -11.74 3.55 -14.86
N ASP A 496 -12.33 3.96 -15.99
CA ASP A 496 -13.01 3.08 -16.92
C ASP A 496 -12.39 3.08 -18.32
N HIS A 497 -13.00 2.30 -19.21
CA HIS A 497 -12.56 2.14 -20.59
C HIS A 497 -12.75 3.41 -21.45
N ARG A 498 -13.69 4.32 -21.12
CA ARG A 498 -13.96 5.56 -21.88
C ARG A 498 -12.77 6.51 -21.80
N THR A 499 -12.08 6.54 -20.66
CA THR A 499 -10.80 7.26 -20.51
C THR A 499 -9.62 6.40 -20.95
N LEU A 500 -9.54 5.15 -20.49
CA LEU A 500 -8.33 4.34 -20.64
C LEU A 500 -8.02 3.94 -22.08
N ILE A 501 -9.04 3.65 -22.92
CA ILE A 501 -8.83 3.29 -24.33
C ILE A 501 -8.18 4.44 -25.11
N PRO A 502 -8.74 5.67 -25.12
CA PRO A 502 -8.06 6.83 -25.70
C PRO A 502 -6.67 7.09 -25.12
N LEU A 503 -6.50 6.95 -23.79
CA LEU A 503 -5.22 7.17 -23.13
C LEU A 503 -4.15 6.20 -23.66
N VAL A 504 -4.44 4.90 -23.77
CA VAL A 504 -3.51 3.93 -24.35
C VAL A 504 -3.29 4.20 -25.85
N LYS A 505 -4.35 4.52 -26.62
CA LYS A 505 -4.24 4.88 -28.06
C LYS A 505 -3.39 6.12 -28.32
N ASN A 506 -3.32 7.06 -27.37
CA ASN A 506 -2.49 8.26 -27.50
C ASN A 506 -1.04 8.06 -27.04
N ASN A 507 -0.71 6.97 -26.33
CA ASN A 507 0.58 6.79 -25.65
C ASN A 507 1.29 5.45 -25.93
N TYR A 508 0.74 4.55 -26.76
CA TYR A 508 1.31 3.20 -27.00
C TYR A 508 2.75 3.16 -27.53
N LEU A 509 3.23 4.23 -28.19
CA LEU A 509 4.63 4.36 -28.63
C LEU A 509 5.61 4.61 -27.47
N HIS A 510 5.11 4.90 -26.28
CA HIS A 510 5.86 5.40 -25.13
C HIS A 510 5.61 4.60 -23.86
N LEU A 511 4.44 3.98 -23.69
CA LEU A 511 4.09 3.19 -22.50
C LEU A 511 5.10 2.06 -22.22
N GLU A 512 5.69 2.13 -21.03
CA GLU A 512 6.61 1.15 -20.46
C GLU A 512 6.04 0.52 -19.18
N TYR A 513 5.20 1.23 -18.42
CA TYR A 513 4.66 0.75 -17.14
C TYR A 513 3.16 1.05 -17.05
N VAL A 514 2.36 0.00 -16.79
CA VAL A 514 0.90 0.11 -16.67
C VAL A 514 0.44 -0.67 -15.44
N ASN A 515 -0.15 0.01 -14.46
CA ASN A 515 -0.80 -0.62 -13.32
C ASN A 515 -2.30 -0.29 -13.31
N LEU A 516 -3.12 -1.33 -13.46
CA LEU A 516 -4.59 -1.31 -13.46
C LEU A 516 -5.15 -2.25 -12.38
N GLY A 517 -4.35 -2.64 -11.40
CA GLY A 517 -4.72 -3.61 -10.38
C GLY A 517 -5.93 -3.13 -9.56
N ALA A 518 -6.94 -4.00 -9.43
CA ALA A 518 -8.20 -3.74 -8.75
C ALA A 518 -8.99 -2.48 -9.23
N CYS A 519 -8.82 -2.05 -10.49
CA CYS A 519 -9.66 -1.03 -11.13
C CYS A 519 -11.08 -1.58 -11.39
N GLN A 520 -12.02 -1.32 -10.48
CA GLN A 520 -13.31 -2.03 -10.46
C GLN A 520 -14.31 -1.62 -11.56
N GLN A 521 -14.11 -0.47 -12.22
CA GLN A 521 -15.00 0.06 -13.25
C GLN A 521 -14.52 -0.24 -14.69
N LEU A 522 -13.40 -0.96 -14.85
CA LEU A 522 -13.00 -1.49 -16.15
C LEU A 522 -13.90 -2.68 -16.50
N THR A 523 -14.93 -2.45 -17.30
CA THR A 523 -15.79 -3.52 -17.84
C THR A 523 -15.20 -4.15 -19.09
N GLU A 524 -14.71 -3.33 -20.03
CA GLU A 524 -14.12 -3.71 -21.32
C GLU A 524 -12.63 -4.08 -21.22
N THR A 525 -12.25 -4.83 -20.19
CA THR A 525 -10.83 -5.14 -19.93
C THR A 525 -10.21 -5.93 -21.08
N ASP A 526 -10.91 -6.90 -21.67
CA ASP A 526 -10.44 -7.68 -22.83
C ASP A 526 -9.94 -6.79 -23.98
N TYR A 527 -10.69 -5.74 -24.33
CA TYR A 527 -10.30 -4.81 -25.39
C TYR A 527 -9.08 -3.96 -24.99
N VAL A 528 -9.04 -3.46 -23.75
CA VAL A 528 -7.88 -2.72 -23.21
C VAL A 528 -6.62 -3.58 -23.25
N ILE A 529 -6.72 -4.87 -22.88
CA ILE A 529 -5.59 -5.80 -22.87
C ILE A 529 -5.17 -6.16 -24.31
N LYS A 530 -6.10 -6.47 -25.21
CA LYS A 530 -5.80 -6.64 -26.65
C LYS A 530 -5.06 -5.43 -27.21
N LEU A 531 -5.49 -4.21 -26.87
CA LEU A 531 -4.85 -2.97 -27.30
C LEU A 531 -3.43 -2.80 -26.73
N ILE A 532 -3.24 -3.04 -25.43
CA ILE A 532 -1.93 -2.95 -24.77
C ILE A 532 -0.94 -3.93 -25.41
N PHE A 533 -1.27 -5.22 -25.47
CA PHE A 533 -0.35 -6.25 -25.97
C PHE A 533 -0.10 -6.15 -27.49
N SER A 534 -1.08 -5.70 -28.29
CA SER A 534 -0.89 -5.50 -29.73
C SER A 534 -0.06 -4.26 -30.06
N LYS A 535 -0.19 -3.14 -29.32
CA LYS A 535 0.44 -1.85 -29.67
C LYS A 535 1.62 -1.43 -28.79
N CYS A 536 1.64 -1.72 -27.49
CA CYS A 536 2.62 -1.18 -26.54
C CYS A 536 3.94 -1.98 -26.53
N LYS A 537 4.70 -1.95 -27.63
CA LYS A 537 5.92 -2.79 -27.79
C LYS A 537 7.08 -2.43 -26.85
N ARG A 538 6.99 -1.31 -26.12
CA ARG A 538 7.96 -0.89 -25.09
C ARG A 538 7.59 -1.30 -23.66
N LEU A 539 6.47 -2.00 -23.48
CA LEU A 539 5.96 -2.39 -22.17
C LEU A 539 6.97 -3.27 -21.40
N LYS A 540 7.27 -2.86 -20.17
CA LYS A 540 8.20 -3.49 -19.22
C LYS A 540 7.47 -4.05 -18.01
N THR A 541 6.42 -3.37 -17.54
CA THR A 541 5.58 -3.84 -16.43
C THR A 541 4.12 -3.71 -16.78
N LEU A 542 3.36 -4.79 -16.54
CA LEU A 542 1.92 -4.80 -16.58
C LEU A 542 1.36 -5.45 -15.31
N ASP A 543 0.65 -4.65 -14.51
CA ASP A 543 -0.03 -5.11 -13.31
C ASP A 543 -1.55 -5.12 -13.56
N LEU A 544 -2.12 -6.32 -13.58
CA LEU A 544 -3.54 -6.63 -13.76
C LEU A 544 -4.10 -7.40 -12.57
N TRP A 545 -3.45 -7.27 -11.41
CA TRP A 545 -3.87 -7.92 -10.18
C TRP A 545 -5.36 -7.68 -9.93
N ARG A 546 -6.14 -8.77 -9.80
CA ARG A 546 -7.59 -8.72 -9.56
C ARG A 546 -8.36 -7.95 -10.65
N ALA A 547 -7.99 -8.12 -11.92
CA ALA A 547 -8.77 -7.66 -13.08
C ALA A 547 -9.99 -8.58 -13.35
N HIS A 548 -11.03 -8.49 -12.51
CA HIS A 548 -12.21 -9.40 -12.51
C HIS A 548 -12.99 -9.53 -13.83
N SER A 549 -12.86 -8.54 -14.71
CA SER A 549 -13.51 -8.48 -16.02
C SER A 549 -12.64 -8.96 -17.18
N LEU A 550 -11.37 -9.32 -16.92
CA LEU A 550 -10.52 -9.98 -17.90
C LEU A 550 -11.02 -11.42 -18.09
N SER A 551 -11.65 -11.67 -19.24
CA SER A 551 -12.20 -12.98 -19.59
C SER A 551 -11.18 -13.85 -20.31
N GLN A 552 -11.53 -15.12 -20.53
CA GLN A 552 -10.74 -16.03 -21.34
C GLN A 552 -10.52 -15.50 -22.77
N ASN A 553 -11.45 -14.71 -23.32
CA ASN A 553 -11.33 -14.10 -24.64
C ASN A 553 -10.20 -13.05 -24.66
N GLY A 554 -10.09 -12.23 -23.61
CA GLY A 554 -8.99 -11.31 -23.39
C GLY A 554 -7.64 -12.04 -23.34
N PHE A 555 -7.54 -13.13 -22.57
CA PHE A 555 -6.34 -13.96 -22.53
C PHE A 555 -5.98 -14.59 -23.88
N HIS A 556 -6.93 -15.20 -24.60
CA HIS A 556 -6.68 -15.77 -25.94
C HIS A 556 -6.20 -14.71 -26.94
N SER A 557 -6.68 -13.47 -26.83
CA SER A 557 -6.25 -12.36 -27.69
C SER A 557 -4.77 -11.97 -27.52
N ILE A 558 -4.16 -12.22 -26.36
CA ILE A 558 -2.73 -11.96 -26.08
C ILE A 558 -1.82 -12.93 -26.83
N ILE A 559 -2.25 -14.19 -26.95
CA ILE A 559 -1.49 -15.28 -27.57
C ILE A 559 -1.86 -15.53 -29.04
N GLY A 560 -2.82 -14.76 -29.58
CA GLY A 560 -3.24 -14.85 -30.97
C GLY A 560 -4.11 -16.07 -31.28
N GLU A 561 -4.76 -16.67 -30.29
CA GLU A 561 -5.61 -17.85 -30.50
C GLU A 561 -7.02 -17.46 -30.96
N GLN A 562 -7.51 -18.17 -31.99
CA GLN A 562 -8.85 -17.95 -32.53
C GLN A 562 -9.92 -18.35 -31.52
N LEU A 563 -10.88 -17.46 -31.31
CA LEU A 563 -12.17 -17.84 -30.73
C LEU A 563 -12.91 -18.71 -31.76
N LYS A 564 -13.24 -19.94 -31.39
CA LYS A 564 -14.30 -20.69 -32.07
C LYS A 564 -15.63 -20.02 -31.76
N VAL A 565 -16.03 -19.09 -32.63
CA VAL A 565 -17.38 -18.52 -32.59
C VAL A 565 -18.29 -19.49 -33.33
N ASP A 566 -19.11 -20.24 -32.59
CA ASP A 566 -20.21 -21.02 -33.17
C ASP A 566 -21.30 -20.06 -33.66
N VAL A 567 -21.17 -19.58 -34.90
CA VAL A 567 -22.16 -18.71 -35.54
C VAL A 567 -23.19 -19.57 -36.27
N MET A 568 -24.43 -19.55 -35.78
CA MET A 568 -25.59 -19.88 -36.60
C MET A 568 -25.91 -18.69 -37.53
N ASN A 569 -25.85 -18.96 -38.83
CA ASN A 569 -26.48 -18.24 -39.94
C ASN A 569 -25.88 -16.89 -40.45
N ASP A 570 -25.54 -16.94 -41.74
CA ASP A 570 -25.88 -16.00 -42.83
C ASP A 570 -25.14 -14.68 -43.11
N ASP A 571 -24.34 -14.09 -42.20
CA ASP A 571 -23.53 -12.88 -42.54
C ASP A 571 -22.00 -13.14 -42.60
N LYS A 572 -21.53 -13.75 -43.70
CA LYS A 572 -20.10 -14.04 -43.93
C LYS A 572 -19.25 -12.80 -44.24
N ASP A 573 -19.81 -11.78 -44.88
CA ASP A 573 -19.02 -10.66 -45.39
C ASP A 573 -18.73 -9.60 -44.31
N ILE A 574 -19.69 -9.31 -43.42
CA ILE A 574 -19.47 -8.49 -42.22
C ILE A 574 -18.46 -9.17 -41.29
N MET A 575 -18.55 -10.51 -41.18
CA MET A 575 -17.55 -11.28 -40.44
C MET A 575 -16.16 -11.16 -41.06
N ASN A 576 -15.96 -11.17 -42.37
CA ASN A 576 -14.61 -11.09 -42.95
C ASN A 576 -13.86 -9.76 -42.65
N GLU A 577 -14.56 -8.64 -42.51
CA GLU A 577 -13.94 -7.36 -42.13
C GLU A 577 -13.53 -7.36 -40.64
N LEU A 578 -14.43 -7.79 -39.75
CA LEU A 578 -14.12 -7.99 -38.32
C LEU A 578 -13.02 -9.06 -38.12
N LEU A 579 -13.08 -10.14 -38.87
CA LEU A 579 -12.18 -11.29 -38.77
C LEU A 579 -10.78 -10.92 -39.26
N ASN A 580 -10.59 -9.99 -40.20
CA ASN A 580 -9.24 -9.48 -40.55
C ASN A 580 -8.55 -8.74 -39.38
N ASP A 581 -9.32 -8.03 -38.54
CA ASP A 581 -8.86 -7.43 -37.27
C ASP A 581 -8.71 -8.45 -36.11
N TYR A 582 -9.10 -9.71 -36.33
CA TYR A 582 -8.77 -10.88 -35.49
C TYR A 582 -7.65 -11.75 -36.09
N LEU A 583 -7.47 -11.77 -37.42
CA LEU A 583 -6.55 -12.65 -38.16
C LEU A 583 -5.16 -12.06 -38.41
N THR A 584 -4.95 -10.77 -38.13
CA THR A 584 -3.61 -10.19 -38.01
C THR A 584 -2.94 -10.70 -36.73
N ALA A 585 -2.52 -11.97 -36.80
CA ALA A 585 -2.12 -12.85 -35.70
C ALA A 585 -1.16 -12.15 -34.73
N SER A 586 -1.71 -11.70 -33.60
CA SER A 586 -0.96 -11.06 -32.54
C SER A 586 -0.23 -12.10 -31.70
N ILE A 587 0.80 -12.71 -32.29
CA ILE A 587 1.88 -13.29 -31.50
C ILE A 587 2.56 -12.10 -30.81
N CYS A 588 2.19 -11.85 -29.56
CA CYS A 588 2.72 -10.72 -28.83
C CYS A 588 4.17 -11.00 -28.41
N TYR A 589 5.11 -10.51 -29.22
CA TYR A 589 6.50 -10.34 -28.84
C TYR A 589 6.65 -9.05 -28.04
N LEU A 590 6.50 -9.13 -26.71
CA LEU A 590 6.90 -8.07 -25.79
C LEU A 590 8.32 -8.36 -25.28
N GLU A 591 9.32 -8.19 -26.15
CA GLU A 591 10.74 -8.49 -25.87
C GLU A 591 11.36 -7.65 -24.73
N HIS A 592 10.61 -6.67 -24.21
CA HIS A 592 10.99 -5.81 -23.10
C HIS A 592 10.18 -6.06 -21.83
N LEU A 593 9.20 -6.97 -21.86
CA LEU A 593 8.37 -7.26 -20.70
C LEU A 593 9.20 -7.97 -19.63
N LYS A 594 9.33 -7.30 -18.48
CA LYS A 594 10.10 -7.73 -17.32
C LYS A 594 9.20 -8.15 -16.16
N GLU A 595 8.01 -7.61 -16.06
CA GLU A 595 7.14 -7.79 -14.90
C GLU A 595 5.68 -7.97 -15.34
N LEU A 596 5.05 -9.03 -14.86
CA LEU A 596 3.66 -9.33 -15.15
C LEU A 596 2.94 -9.85 -13.92
N ASP A 597 1.87 -9.19 -13.52
CA ASP A 597 0.98 -9.64 -12.44
C ASP A 597 -0.40 -9.97 -13.01
N PHE A 598 -0.76 -11.26 -12.96
CA PHE A 598 -2.08 -11.79 -13.24
C PHE A 598 -2.74 -12.39 -11.98
N GLY A 599 -2.23 -12.05 -10.80
CA GLY A 599 -2.72 -12.56 -9.52
C GLY A 599 -4.23 -12.35 -9.40
N TRP A 600 -4.93 -13.40 -8.98
CA TRP A 600 -6.38 -13.50 -8.83
C TRP A 600 -7.20 -13.34 -10.12
N CYS A 601 -6.59 -13.45 -11.31
CA CYS A 601 -7.33 -13.59 -12.57
C CYS A 601 -7.67 -15.06 -12.86
N ASP A 602 -8.79 -15.31 -13.55
CA ASP A 602 -9.20 -16.66 -14.00
C ASP A 602 -8.46 -17.05 -15.28
N ILE A 603 -7.17 -17.35 -15.15
CA ILE A 603 -6.29 -17.69 -16.26
C ILE A 603 -6.75 -19.00 -16.92
N PRO A 604 -7.00 -19.04 -18.26
CA PRO A 604 -7.37 -20.27 -18.94
C PRO A 604 -6.21 -21.28 -19.00
N PRO A 605 -6.50 -22.60 -19.09
CA PRO A 605 -5.48 -23.64 -19.27
C PRO A 605 -4.57 -23.39 -20.48
N ASP A 606 -3.33 -23.89 -20.42
CA ASP A 606 -2.25 -23.71 -21.41
C ASP A 606 -1.83 -22.25 -21.71
N PHE A 607 -2.52 -21.22 -21.19
CA PHE A 607 -2.19 -19.84 -21.48
C PHE A 607 -0.77 -19.49 -21.02
N ILE A 608 -0.38 -19.84 -19.78
CA ILE A 608 0.95 -19.51 -19.26
C ILE A 608 2.03 -20.17 -20.10
N LYS A 609 1.93 -21.48 -20.36
CA LYS A 609 2.79 -22.26 -21.26
C LYS A 609 2.98 -21.60 -22.64
N LYS A 610 1.90 -21.15 -23.28
CA LYS A 610 1.95 -20.45 -24.59
C LYS A 610 2.53 -19.05 -24.48
N PHE A 611 2.18 -18.33 -23.43
CA PHE A 611 2.62 -16.96 -23.16
C PHE A 611 4.14 -16.89 -22.93
N VAL A 612 4.68 -17.69 -22.01
CA VAL A 612 6.11 -17.65 -21.67
C VAL A 612 7.00 -18.08 -22.83
N LYS A 613 6.52 -18.97 -23.71
CA LYS A 613 7.22 -19.34 -24.95
C LYS A 613 7.50 -18.13 -25.86
N ASN A 614 6.63 -17.12 -25.85
CA ASN A 614 6.74 -15.92 -26.69
C ASN A 614 7.34 -14.71 -25.94
N CYS A 615 7.01 -14.53 -24.65
CA CYS A 615 7.38 -13.35 -23.84
C CYS A 615 8.37 -13.64 -22.69
N GLY A 616 8.66 -14.90 -22.37
CA GLY A 616 9.40 -15.28 -21.15
C GLY A 616 10.87 -14.85 -21.11
N LYS A 617 11.52 -14.68 -22.28
CA LYS A 617 12.98 -14.47 -22.38
C LYS A 617 13.51 -13.27 -21.58
N SER A 618 12.71 -12.21 -21.47
CA SER A 618 13.03 -10.98 -20.72
C SER A 618 12.32 -10.88 -19.38
N LEU A 619 11.46 -11.85 -19.05
CA LEU A 619 10.58 -11.81 -17.90
C LEU A 619 11.40 -12.04 -16.62
N MET A 620 11.47 -11.00 -15.79
CA MET A 620 12.16 -11.01 -14.51
C MET A 620 11.22 -11.33 -13.34
N LYS A 621 9.93 -11.01 -13.44
CA LYS A 621 8.94 -11.20 -12.37
C LYS A 621 7.61 -11.67 -12.92
N LEU A 622 7.07 -12.73 -12.33
CA LEU A 622 5.78 -13.29 -12.69
C LEU A 622 4.97 -13.57 -11.43
N PHE A 623 3.79 -12.95 -11.32
CA PHE A 623 2.86 -13.15 -10.20
C PHE A 623 1.61 -13.87 -10.70
N LEU A 624 1.38 -15.06 -10.14
CA LEU A 624 0.26 -15.97 -10.40
C LEU A 624 -0.47 -16.31 -9.09
N THR A 625 -0.41 -15.38 -8.13
CA THR A 625 -1.07 -15.43 -6.83
C THR A 625 -2.54 -15.84 -6.98
N ALA A 626 -2.97 -16.90 -6.30
CA ALA A 626 -4.32 -17.45 -6.33
C ALA A 626 -4.86 -17.85 -7.73
N CYS A 627 -4.01 -18.03 -8.74
CA CYS A 627 -4.40 -18.50 -10.08
C CYS A 627 -4.62 -20.02 -10.10
N ARG A 628 -5.73 -20.49 -9.51
CA ARG A 628 -6.01 -21.91 -9.18
C ARG A 628 -5.94 -22.94 -10.32
N ARG A 629 -5.86 -22.51 -11.59
CA ARG A 629 -5.81 -23.40 -12.77
C ARG A 629 -4.40 -23.68 -13.30
N ILE A 630 -3.35 -23.03 -12.76
CA ILE A 630 -1.97 -23.24 -13.23
C ILE A 630 -1.44 -24.64 -12.83
N THR A 631 -0.65 -25.24 -13.71
CA THR A 631 -0.27 -26.65 -13.64
C THR A 631 1.25 -26.86 -13.54
N ASN A 632 1.67 -28.11 -13.33
CA ASN A 632 3.09 -28.49 -13.41
C ASN A 632 3.68 -28.27 -14.82
N ASP A 633 2.87 -28.40 -15.87
CA ASP A 633 3.27 -28.12 -17.26
C ASP A 633 3.58 -26.62 -17.46
N ASP A 634 2.84 -25.73 -16.81
CA ASP A 634 3.13 -24.29 -16.82
C ASP A 634 4.44 -23.98 -16.09
N MET A 635 4.71 -24.67 -14.98
CA MET A 635 5.98 -24.53 -14.24
C MET A 635 7.18 -25.05 -15.06
N ILE A 636 7.02 -26.18 -15.75
CA ILE A 636 8.02 -26.70 -16.69
C ILE A 636 8.27 -25.68 -17.81
N ALA A 637 7.21 -25.09 -18.39
CA ALA A 637 7.36 -24.06 -19.42
C ALA A 637 8.05 -22.79 -18.90
N ILE A 638 7.73 -22.33 -17.68
CA ILE A 638 8.44 -21.21 -17.04
C ILE A 638 9.93 -21.54 -16.89
N SER A 639 10.29 -22.75 -16.45
CA SER A 639 11.68 -23.19 -16.33
C SER A 639 12.44 -23.18 -17.67
N GLU A 640 11.74 -23.39 -18.78
CA GLU A 640 12.35 -23.49 -20.12
C GLU A 640 12.48 -22.15 -20.83
N TYR A 641 11.51 -21.25 -20.62
CA TYR A 641 11.39 -20.03 -21.41
C TYR A 641 11.68 -18.74 -20.63
N CYS A 642 11.83 -18.79 -19.29
CA CYS A 642 12.11 -17.63 -18.44
C CYS A 642 13.49 -17.69 -17.74
N PRO A 643 14.63 -17.66 -18.46
CA PRO A 643 15.96 -17.75 -17.86
C PRO A 643 16.35 -16.50 -17.03
N GLU A 644 15.73 -15.35 -17.30
CA GLU A 644 15.97 -14.09 -16.58
C GLU A 644 15.10 -13.92 -15.32
N LEU A 645 14.28 -14.94 -14.98
CA LEU A 645 13.33 -14.86 -13.88
C LEU A 645 14.04 -14.70 -12.54
N LYS A 646 13.72 -13.61 -11.85
CA LYS A 646 14.18 -13.26 -10.50
C LYS A 646 13.13 -13.46 -9.44
N GLN A 647 11.86 -13.43 -9.82
CA GLN A 647 10.74 -13.58 -8.89
C GLN A 647 9.60 -14.40 -9.50
N LEU A 648 9.13 -15.37 -8.75
CA LEU A 648 7.92 -16.14 -9.06
C LEU A 648 7.03 -16.20 -7.81
N ASP A 649 5.77 -15.79 -7.96
CA ASP A 649 4.72 -15.97 -6.95
C ASP A 649 3.66 -16.91 -7.53
N ILE A 650 3.45 -18.06 -6.85
CA ILE A 650 2.41 -19.03 -7.17
C ILE A 650 1.54 -19.34 -5.94
N LEU A 651 1.41 -18.38 -5.03
CA LEU A 651 0.67 -18.52 -3.77
C LEU A 651 -0.72 -19.13 -4.00
N GLY A 652 -1.11 -20.13 -3.22
CA GLY A 652 -2.42 -20.80 -3.33
C GLY A 652 -2.53 -21.86 -4.43
N SER A 653 -1.42 -22.23 -5.09
CA SER A 653 -1.42 -23.21 -6.18
C SER A 653 -1.29 -24.65 -5.67
N ARG A 654 -2.44 -25.23 -5.28
CA ARG A 654 -2.52 -26.53 -4.59
C ARG A 654 -2.10 -27.76 -5.41
N ILE A 655 -2.01 -27.67 -6.74
CA ILE A 655 -1.72 -28.82 -7.60
C ILE A 655 -0.24 -28.94 -8.04
N ILE A 656 0.55 -27.89 -7.81
CA ILE A 656 1.97 -27.83 -8.18
C ILE A 656 2.80 -28.71 -7.25
N ASN A 657 3.65 -29.55 -7.83
CA ASN A 657 4.50 -30.51 -7.13
C ASN A 657 5.97 -30.05 -7.05
N GLU A 658 6.72 -30.73 -6.20
CA GLU A 658 8.13 -30.45 -5.94
C GLU A 658 9.02 -30.58 -7.18
N GLN A 659 8.80 -31.62 -8.00
CA GLN A 659 9.60 -31.89 -9.20
C GLN A 659 9.57 -30.73 -10.20
N SER A 660 8.40 -30.10 -10.39
CA SER A 660 8.25 -28.98 -11.31
C SER A 660 8.94 -27.70 -10.82
N ILE A 661 8.93 -27.47 -9.50
CA ILE A 661 9.64 -26.34 -8.86
C ILE A 661 11.14 -26.58 -8.82
N GLU A 662 11.60 -27.81 -8.57
CA GLU A 662 13.01 -28.16 -8.64
C GLU A 662 13.59 -27.91 -10.06
N LEU A 663 12.78 -28.12 -11.11
CA LEU A 663 13.17 -27.78 -12.48
C LEU A 663 13.31 -26.27 -12.70
N ILE A 664 12.42 -25.45 -12.11
CA ILE A 664 12.56 -23.99 -12.10
C ILE A 664 13.86 -23.59 -11.38
N LEU A 665 14.12 -24.13 -10.18
CA LEU A 665 15.33 -23.83 -9.42
C LEU A 665 16.63 -24.24 -10.14
N LYS A 666 16.60 -25.33 -10.93
CA LYS A 666 17.73 -25.76 -11.75
C LYS A 666 17.99 -24.87 -12.97
N LYS A 667 16.94 -24.34 -13.63
CA LYS A 667 17.06 -23.60 -14.89
C LYS A 667 17.04 -22.07 -14.73
N CYS A 668 16.18 -21.54 -13.87
CA CYS A 668 16.06 -20.11 -13.59
C CYS A 668 17.11 -19.66 -12.57
N THR A 669 18.40 -19.77 -12.92
CA THR A 669 19.55 -19.51 -12.02
C THR A 669 19.67 -18.08 -11.49
N LYS A 670 18.81 -17.17 -11.97
CA LYS A 670 18.68 -15.78 -11.53
C LYS A 670 17.54 -15.58 -10.51
N LEU A 671 16.80 -16.62 -10.15
CA LEU A 671 15.68 -16.56 -9.21
C LEU A 671 16.19 -16.14 -7.84
N GLU A 672 15.68 -15.03 -7.31
CA GLU A 672 16.05 -14.49 -5.99
C GLU A 672 14.92 -14.68 -4.97
N PHE A 673 13.66 -14.73 -5.42
CA PHE A 673 12.47 -14.87 -4.59
C PHE A 673 11.47 -15.86 -5.20
N LEU A 674 11.00 -16.82 -4.40
CA LEU A 674 10.00 -17.80 -4.78
C LEU A 674 8.96 -17.93 -3.67
N ASP A 675 7.69 -17.67 -4.00
CA ASP A 675 6.57 -17.83 -3.07
C ASP A 675 5.75 -19.08 -3.34
N LEU A 676 5.77 -19.98 -2.36
CA LEU A 676 5.13 -21.29 -2.33
C LEU A 676 4.07 -21.37 -1.21
N SER A 677 3.59 -20.23 -0.72
CA SER A 677 2.58 -20.19 0.34
C SER A 677 1.28 -20.85 -0.10
N PHE A 678 0.71 -21.71 0.74
CA PHE A 678 -0.49 -22.50 0.42
C PHE A 678 -0.35 -23.41 -0.84
N CYS A 679 0.87 -23.82 -1.19
CA CYS A 679 1.13 -24.89 -2.16
C CYS A 679 1.18 -26.23 -1.42
N ASP A 680 0.04 -26.93 -1.34
CA ASP A 680 -0.17 -28.08 -0.43
C ASP A 680 0.73 -29.31 -0.72
N LYS A 681 1.22 -29.47 -1.96
CA LYS A 681 2.03 -30.63 -2.39
C LYS A 681 3.55 -30.41 -2.36
N ILE A 682 4.02 -29.48 -1.53
CA ILE A 682 5.45 -29.20 -1.33
C ILE A 682 5.74 -29.29 0.16
N GLU A 683 6.69 -30.11 0.59
CA GLU A 683 7.00 -30.29 2.00
C GLU A 683 7.97 -29.23 2.54
N SER A 684 7.93 -28.92 3.85
CA SER A 684 8.88 -27.99 4.48
C SER A 684 10.31 -28.47 4.27
N GLN A 685 10.54 -29.77 4.49
CA GLN A 685 11.87 -30.39 4.43
C GLN A 685 12.48 -30.24 3.03
N THR A 686 11.67 -30.32 1.98
CA THR A 686 12.08 -30.12 0.59
C THR A 686 12.54 -28.68 0.35
N ILE A 687 11.84 -27.68 0.92
CA ILE A 687 12.22 -26.27 0.81
C ILE A 687 13.50 -25.96 1.59
N ASP A 688 13.68 -26.55 2.77
CA ASP A 688 14.92 -26.38 3.53
C ASP A 688 16.11 -27.02 2.77
N THR A 689 15.91 -28.21 2.19
CA THR A 689 16.87 -28.84 1.26
C THR A 689 17.15 -27.95 0.04
N TRP A 690 16.14 -27.26 -0.51
CA TRP A 690 16.33 -26.33 -1.63
C TRP A 690 17.10 -25.06 -1.26
N LYS A 691 17.00 -24.56 -0.02
CA LYS A 691 17.81 -23.42 0.45
C LYS A 691 19.30 -23.78 0.49
N GLU A 692 19.62 -25.01 0.88
CA GLU A 692 21.00 -25.51 0.90
C GLU A 692 21.55 -25.72 -0.53
N ILE A 693 20.78 -26.35 -1.41
CA ILE A 693 21.22 -26.67 -2.78
C ILE A 693 21.23 -25.43 -3.71
N TYR A 694 20.22 -24.57 -3.60
CA TYR A 694 19.96 -23.47 -4.54
C TYR A 694 20.18 -22.09 -3.90
N GLY A 695 21.35 -21.87 -3.29
CA GLY A 695 21.70 -20.61 -2.61
C GLY A 695 21.68 -19.31 -3.44
N HIS A 696 21.34 -19.39 -4.74
CA HIS A 696 20.99 -18.22 -5.56
C HIS A 696 19.56 -17.71 -5.26
N CYS A 697 18.64 -18.62 -4.95
CA CYS A 697 17.27 -18.31 -4.51
C CYS A 697 17.28 -17.93 -3.03
N LYS A 698 17.61 -16.66 -2.80
CA LYS A 698 17.81 -16.06 -1.48
C LYS A 698 16.59 -16.15 -0.56
N SER A 699 15.38 -16.14 -1.12
CA SER A 699 14.14 -16.05 -0.35
C SER A 699 13.10 -17.05 -0.85
N PHE A 700 12.97 -18.16 -0.13
CA PHE A 700 11.83 -19.07 -0.24
C PHE A 700 10.76 -18.67 0.78
N LYS A 701 9.64 -18.14 0.30
CA LYS A 701 8.49 -17.76 1.11
C LYS A 701 7.49 -18.92 1.17
N ARG A 702 6.98 -19.23 2.37
CA ARG A 702 5.91 -20.22 2.57
C ARG A 702 5.10 -19.99 3.85
N SER A 703 3.82 -19.72 3.67
CA SER A 703 2.76 -20.01 4.66
C SER A 703 2.15 -21.38 4.44
N TYR A 704 1.63 -21.94 5.53
CA TYR A 704 0.66 -23.04 5.51
C TYR A 704 -0.74 -22.48 5.80
N PRO A 705 -1.82 -23.14 5.34
CA PRO A 705 -3.11 -22.95 6.00
C PRO A 705 -2.95 -23.30 7.48
N PRO A 706 -3.60 -22.57 8.41
CA PRO A 706 -3.55 -22.93 9.81
C PRO A 706 -3.95 -24.39 9.96
N ARG A 707 -3.12 -25.18 10.65
CA ARG A 707 -3.46 -26.54 11.04
C ARG A 707 -4.58 -26.45 12.07
N VAL A 708 -5.83 -26.39 11.60
CA VAL A 708 -6.99 -26.68 12.44
C VAL A 708 -6.73 -28.06 13.05
N PRO A 709 -6.62 -28.20 14.38
CA PRO A 709 -6.50 -29.51 14.99
C PRO A 709 -7.71 -30.33 14.54
N ILE A 710 -7.49 -31.54 14.01
CA ILE A 710 -8.57 -32.44 13.59
C ILE A 710 -9.19 -33.05 14.85
N ASN A 711 -9.91 -32.20 15.60
CA ASN A 711 -10.71 -32.54 16.77
C ASN A 711 -12.13 -32.05 16.50
N ASN A 712 -12.94 -32.94 15.92
CA ASN A 712 -14.40 -32.91 15.93
C ASN A 712 -15.07 -31.58 15.52
N ILE A 713 -15.04 -31.26 14.23
CA ILE A 713 -16.16 -30.53 13.62
C ILE A 713 -16.97 -31.57 12.83
N CYS A 714 -18.18 -31.84 13.30
CA CYS A 714 -19.08 -32.79 12.68
C CYS A 714 -19.39 -32.41 11.22
N THR A 715 -19.49 -33.44 10.39
CA THR A 715 -20.14 -33.34 9.08
C THR A 715 -21.61 -32.93 9.27
N GLU A 716 -21.98 -31.72 8.86
CA GLU A 716 -23.27 -31.38 8.25
C GLU A 716 -23.34 -29.87 7.94
N PHE A 717 -23.71 -29.55 6.70
CA PHE A 717 -24.53 -28.43 6.18
C PHE A 717 -24.16 -28.15 4.69
N PRO A 718 -25.10 -27.64 3.86
CA PRO A 718 -25.41 -28.29 2.57
C PRO A 718 -24.71 -27.71 1.33
#